data_AF-A0A9D8WS21-F1
#
_entry.id   AF-A0A9D8WS21-F1
#
_cell.length_a   1.000
_cell.length_b   1.000
_cell.length_c   1.000
_cell.angle_alpha   90.00
_cell.angle_beta   90.00
_cell.angle_gamma   90.00
#
_symmetry.space_group_name_H-M   'P 1'
#
loop_
_entity.id
_entity.type
_entity.pdbx_description
1 polymer ?
#
loop_
_entity_poly.entity_id
_entity_poly.type
_entity_poly.pdbx_seq_one_letter_code
_entity_poly.pdbx_strand_id
1 'polypeptide(L)'
;MVIDSPLQYFQQGFLSLEDYHNKKKVTIDTVKRRMFVNLRKYNLSLPDHYLNLNNEKAFSNVNSFISLFTKGLAEYSEAFLEYDKKTKLVNVKEEAFIEWQDVIDFVSPLFLISCCICNNEFYVNTIENIRNNFFPDCIIPNTRNTALISPRIILLDKLLSDNNGFCDLHLHLNGVIESDSVFENILYDTERFLPIILHKSDTPEFKQELEQIGVSFTNNEIYELVERAKQIREIFFNKCFGIINVEEQCHKSSFLHPFCSIYSEKKDFDSCTELLRYESLMYILLLKYILEKDDERTAELLYEYLLIKGFINKLLVYTKDKFGFEQFQNISKNDIREEADKNHLSKFLQLSGNSYNNFKTLELRFSPKESQEKNLEIILSVKNYWEKFIKISNNDKCSYYLLAHFIKRKRDKEYNYKKLRRDLQKRAELLVTLNNNSNKSLIAGIDAAASEFDTPPEVFAPIYKYLRFNGFRHFTFHAGEDFYHILSGLRAIYETIVFCGLQNGDRIGHACAVGIDINDWIRNIGEEIYIPYGEYIDDLLFVYIFISSEKITELFHLLSGLVNRIISGYQNIFKINAYITDIEQAWTLRSKDPDNLDEKDASFFDNVKEIIHRYNQSEFIKEYTKPIKQNITEDLTLDEMTILQQKLLLFMHKKEIVIESLPTSNIRIGWHKSLSSYQLFNWYEWKKKGYSIPPIVIGTDDPGIFQINIYNEYALIYCYMVYKLRLSRIDVINFIKELENNSETYQFRI
;
A
#
# COMPACT_ATOMS: atom_id res chain seq x y z
N MET A 1 -11.73 -11.94 20.13
CA MET A 1 -12.03 -11.27 18.85
C MET A 1 -13.02 -10.15 19.14
N VAL A 2 -12.55 -8.90 19.10
CA VAL A 2 -13.37 -7.68 19.17
C VAL A 2 -13.73 -7.23 17.74
N ILE A 3 -13.99 -8.18 16.85
CA ILE A 3 -13.81 -7.96 15.40
C ILE A 3 -15.00 -7.25 14.73
N ASP A 4 -16.12 -7.09 15.40
CA ASP A 4 -17.35 -6.61 14.75
C ASP A 4 -18.05 -5.48 15.52
N SER A 5 -17.29 -4.62 16.19
CA SER A 5 -17.93 -3.50 16.90
C SER A 5 -18.48 -2.46 15.91
N PRO A 6 -19.74 -2.01 16.05
CA PRO A 6 -20.25 -0.89 15.24
C PRO A 6 -19.43 0.40 15.45
N LEU A 7 -18.74 0.52 16.60
CA LEU A 7 -17.87 1.66 16.90
C LEU A 7 -16.69 1.78 15.93
N GLN A 8 -16.27 0.71 15.24
CA GLN A 8 -15.24 0.78 14.18
C GLN A 8 -15.63 1.75 13.05
N TYR A 9 -16.92 2.01 12.86
CA TYR A 9 -17.44 2.80 11.76
C TYR A 9 -17.83 4.23 12.17
N PHE A 10 -17.34 4.73 13.31
CA PHE A 10 -17.76 6.03 13.84
C PHE A 10 -17.45 7.20 12.91
N GLN A 11 -16.38 7.11 12.11
CA GLN A 11 -16.02 8.11 11.11
C GLN A 11 -16.58 7.80 9.71
N GLN A 12 -17.31 6.70 9.55
CA GLN A 12 -17.86 6.23 8.27
C GLN A 12 -19.36 6.55 8.13
N GLY A 13 -19.90 7.42 8.98
CA GLY A 13 -21.32 7.79 9.03
C GLY A 13 -21.71 8.84 7.99
N PHE A 14 -21.45 8.61 6.70
CA PHE A 14 -21.58 9.64 5.66
C PHE A 14 -23.02 10.15 5.42
N LEU A 15 -24.03 9.31 5.66
CA LEU A 15 -25.43 9.79 5.67
C LEU A 15 -25.69 10.82 6.79
N SER A 16 -24.97 10.73 7.92
CA SER A 16 -25.02 11.77 8.96
C SER A 16 -24.26 13.02 8.53
N LEU A 17 -23.17 12.87 7.78
CA LEU A 17 -22.43 14.00 7.22
C LEU A 17 -23.30 14.80 6.24
N GLU A 18 -24.01 14.11 5.34
CA GLU A 18 -24.99 14.75 4.44
C GLU A 18 -26.12 15.44 5.22
N ASP A 19 -26.62 14.84 6.31
CA ASP A 19 -27.62 15.48 7.15
C ASP A 19 -27.09 16.76 7.80
N TYR A 20 -25.87 16.74 8.36
CA TYR A 20 -25.24 17.94 8.92
C TYR A 20 -25.06 19.04 7.87
N HIS A 21 -24.55 18.67 6.69
CA HIS A 21 -24.37 19.59 5.57
C HIS A 21 -25.70 20.24 5.15
N ASN A 22 -26.77 19.43 5.08
CA ASN A 22 -28.14 19.89 4.80
C ASN A 22 -28.85 20.53 6.01
N LYS A 23 -28.14 20.82 7.11
CA LYS A 23 -28.67 21.42 8.34
C LYS A 23 -29.82 20.62 8.97
N LYS A 24 -29.85 19.30 8.77
CA LYS A 24 -30.78 18.37 9.41
C LYS A 24 -30.23 17.94 10.77
N LYS A 25 -31.14 17.64 11.70
CA LYS A 25 -30.78 17.20 13.06
C LYS A 25 -30.31 15.75 13.04
N VAL A 26 -29.13 15.49 13.60
CA VAL A 26 -28.59 14.14 13.81
C VAL A 26 -28.64 13.81 15.31
N THR A 27 -29.36 12.75 15.67
CA THR A 27 -29.45 12.27 17.06
C THR A 27 -28.51 11.10 17.33
N ILE A 28 -28.20 10.84 18.60
CA ILE A 28 -27.40 9.68 18.99
C ILE A 28 -28.01 8.35 18.51
N ASP A 29 -29.33 8.20 18.54
CA ASP A 29 -30.00 6.99 18.02
C ASP A 29 -29.86 6.85 16.50
N THR A 30 -29.85 7.99 15.77
CA THR A 30 -29.57 8.01 14.34
C THR A 30 -28.15 7.53 14.08
N VAL A 31 -27.19 7.99 14.89
CA VAL A 31 -25.77 7.60 14.81
C VAL A 31 -25.61 6.10 15.06
N LYS A 32 -26.13 5.58 16.18
CA LYS A 32 -26.06 4.14 16.51
C LYS A 32 -26.65 3.27 15.40
N ARG A 33 -27.82 3.64 14.89
CA ARG A 33 -28.47 2.93 13.79
C ARG A 33 -27.63 2.94 12.51
N ARG A 34 -27.00 4.06 12.17
CA ARG A 34 -26.15 4.17 10.97
C ARG A 34 -24.83 3.40 11.11
N MET A 35 -24.21 3.41 12.29
CA MET A 35 -23.04 2.57 12.57
C MET A 35 -23.38 1.08 12.46
N PHE A 36 -24.56 0.66 12.94
CA PHE A 36 -25.03 -0.72 12.77
C PHE A 36 -25.23 -1.09 11.29
N VAL A 37 -25.79 -0.19 10.47
CA VAL A 37 -25.94 -0.41 9.02
C VAL A 37 -24.58 -0.59 8.35
N ASN A 38 -23.58 0.22 8.73
CA ASN A 38 -22.21 0.04 8.25
C ASN A 38 -21.63 -1.31 8.69
N LEU A 39 -21.78 -1.68 9.97
CA LEU A 39 -21.37 -3.00 10.45
C LEU A 39 -22.00 -4.13 9.63
N ARG A 40 -23.29 -4.03 9.30
CA ARG A 40 -23.99 -5.02 8.47
C ARG A 40 -23.45 -5.07 7.04
N LYS A 41 -23.15 -3.91 6.43
CA LYS A 41 -22.58 -3.79 5.08
C LYS A 41 -21.29 -4.59 4.94
N TYR A 42 -20.42 -4.58 5.96
CA TYR A 42 -19.13 -5.28 5.92
C TYR A 42 -19.18 -6.73 6.42
N ASN A 43 -20.32 -7.17 6.97
CA ASN A 43 -20.49 -8.50 7.55
C ASN A 43 -21.75 -9.19 7.00
N LEU A 44 -21.84 -9.32 5.67
CA LEU A 44 -23.01 -9.88 4.98
C LEU A 44 -23.27 -11.35 5.32
N SER A 45 -22.21 -12.13 5.57
CA SER A 45 -22.29 -13.56 5.90
C SER A 45 -22.72 -13.84 7.35
N LEU A 46 -22.68 -12.86 8.24
CA LEU A 46 -23.08 -13.03 9.64
C LEU A 46 -24.60 -12.84 9.83
N PRO A 47 -25.25 -13.64 10.68
CA PRO A 47 -26.68 -13.52 10.92
C PRO A 47 -27.01 -12.31 11.81
N ASP A 48 -28.16 -11.68 11.58
CA ASP A 48 -28.57 -10.44 12.25
C ASP A 48 -28.63 -10.57 13.78
N HIS A 49 -29.02 -11.72 14.33
CA HIS A 49 -29.09 -11.91 15.79
C HIS A 49 -27.73 -11.74 16.47
N TYR A 50 -26.65 -12.18 15.82
CA TYR A 50 -25.28 -12.01 16.33
C TYR A 50 -24.87 -10.54 16.28
N LEU A 51 -25.12 -9.88 15.14
CA LEU A 51 -24.80 -8.46 14.97
C LEU A 51 -25.59 -7.57 15.93
N ASN A 52 -26.87 -7.89 16.18
CA ASN A 52 -27.72 -7.17 17.13
C ASN A 52 -27.18 -7.26 18.56
N LEU A 53 -26.81 -8.46 19.03
CA LEU A 53 -26.22 -8.63 20.37
C LEU A 53 -24.89 -7.89 20.50
N ASN A 54 -24.07 -7.89 19.45
CA ASN A 54 -22.83 -7.13 19.45
C ASN A 54 -23.07 -5.61 19.49
N ASN A 55 -24.08 -5.15 18.76
CA ASN A 55 -24.52 -3.76 18.75
C ASN A 55 -25.04 -3.30 20.11
N GLU A 56 -25.85 -4.13 20.78
CA GLU A 56 -26.32 -3.87 22.15
C GLU A 56 -25.16 -3.79 23.13
N LYS A 57 -24.19 -4.71 23.03
CA LYS A 57 -22.99 -4.69 23.87
C LYS A 57 -22.19 -3.41 23.67
N ALA A 58 -21.90 -3.04 22.41
CA ALA A 58 -21.08 -1.88 22.07
C ALA A 58 -21.71 -0.54 22.50
N PHE A 59 -23.04 -0.45 22.51
CA PHE A 59 -23.76 0.77 22.89
C PHE A 59 -24.39 0.73 24.30
N SER A 60 -24.10 -0.30 25.09
CA SER A 60 -24.68 -0.49 26.43
C SER A 60 -24.52 0.73 27.35
N ASN A 61 -23.38 1.43 27.26
CA ASN A 61 -23.06 2.62 28.05
C ASN A 61 -23.19 3.94 27.27
N VAL A 62 -23.73 3.91 26.05
CA VAL A 62 -23.81 5.08 25.17
C VAL A 62 -25.25 5.54 25.07
N ASN A 63 -25.59 6.72 25.59
CA ASN A 63 -26.94 7.30 25.56
C ASN A 63 -26.97 8.75 25.04
N SER A 64 -25.80 9.33 24.74
CA SER A 64 -25.59 10.70 24.33
C SER A 64 -24.31 10.78 23.48
N PHE A 65 -24.06 11.92 22.83
CA PHE A 65 -22.78 12.18 22.18
C PHE A 65 -21.64 12.22 23.21
N ILE A 66 -21.85 12.82 24.39
CA ILE A 66 -20.85 12.80 25.48
C ILE A 66 -20.43 11.37 25.81
N SER A 67 -21.39 10.48 26.07
CA SER A 67 -21.11 9.09 26.45
C SER A 67 -20.56 8.23 25.30
N LEU A 68 -20.86 8.59 24.04
CA LEU A 68 -20.21 7.98 22.87
C LEU A 68 -18.69 8.17 22.93
N PHE A 69 -18.22 9.39 23.23
CA PHE A 69 -16.79 9.68 23.28
C PHE A 69 -16.13 9.25 24.60
N THR A 70 -16.75 9.57 25.73
CA THR A 70 -16.16 9.39 27.07
C THR A 70 -16.29 7.96 27.62
N LYS A 71 -17.19 7.14 27.06
CA LYS A 71 -17.35 5.72 27.44
C LYS A 71 -17.17 4.81 26.25
N GLY A 72 -17.99 4.95 25.20
CA GLY A 72 -17.98 4.04 24.05
C GLY A 72 -16.62 3.96 23.36
N LEU A 73 -16.12 5.07 22.83
CA LEU A 73 -14.85 5.13 22.10
C LEU A 73 -13.63 5.04 23.04
N ALA A 74 -13.76 5.50 24.28
CA ALA A 74 -12.81 5.26 25.36
C ALA A 74 -12.57 3.75 25.59
N GLU A 75 -13.61 3.00 25.93
CA GLU A 75 -13.56 1.54 26.13
C GLU A 75 -13.11 0.81 24.85
N TYR A 76 -13.56 1.30 23.68
CA TYR A 76 -13.15 0.75 22.39
C TYR A 76 -11.65 0.93 22.15
N SER A 77 -11.08 2.10 22.46
CA SER A 77 -9.64 2.36 22.34
C SER A 77 -8.83 1.43 23.24
N GLU A 78 -9.28 1.19 24.48
CA GLU A 78 -8.63 0.30 25.44
C GLU A 78 -8.68 -1.17 25.02
N ALA A 79 -9.56 -1.57 24.10
CA ALA A 79 -9.56 -2.92 23.56
C ALA A 79 -8.29 -3.22 22.74
N PHE A 80 -7.69 -2.19 22.12
CA PHE A 80 -6.52 -2.32 21.24
C PHE A 80 -5.28 -1.66 21.80
N LEU A 81 -5.42 -0.58 22.55
CA LEU A 81 -4.32 0.26 23.01
C LEU A 81 -4.03 0.03 24.48
N GLU A 82 -2.76 0.17 24.85
CA GLU A 82 -2.29 0.19 26.23
C GLU A 82 -1.45 1.44 26.49
N TYR A 83 -1.55 1.97 27.71
CA TYR A 83 -0.82 3.15 28.16
C TYR A 83 0.22 2.76 29.21
N ASP A 84 1.49 2.98 28.93
CA ASP A 84 2.58 2.75 29.88
C ASP A 84 2.74 3.98 30.78
N LYS A 85 2.28 3.89 32.03
CA LYS A 85 2.33 4.99 33.01
C LYS A 85 3.74 5.48 33.34
N LYS A 86 4.79 4.69 33.10
CA LYS A 86 6.18 5.09 33.39
C LYS A 86 6.76 5.90 32.25
N THR A 87 6.52 5.45 31.01
CA THR A 87 7.08 6.08 29.81
C THR A 87 6.13 7.09 29.18
N LYS A 88 4.86 7.08 29.59
CA LYS A 88 3.74 7.85 29.03
C LYS A 88 3.43 7.54 27.56
N LEU A 89 3.85 6.37 27.09
CA LEU A 89 3.66 5.92 25.70
C LEU A 89 2.39 5.08 25.56
N VAL A 90 1.69 5.30 24.45
CA VAL A 90 0.60 4.47 23.95
C VAL A 90 1.20 3.47 22.97
N ASN A 91 0.92 2.19 23.19
CA ASN A 91 1.29 1.12 22.26
C ASN A 91 0.06 0.31 21.90
N VAL A 92 0.11 -0.38 20.76
CA VAL A 92 -0.90 -1.38 20.43
C VAL A 92 -0.61 -2.65 21.24
N LYS A 93 -1.65 -3.29 21.76
CA LYS A 93 -1.54 -4.60 22.40
C LYS A 93 -1.13 -5.62 21.36
N GLU A 94 -0.14 -6.43 21.70
CA GLU A 94 0.46 -7.42 20.79
C GLU A 94 -0.61 -8.37 20.21
N GLU A 95 -1.50 -8.88 21.06
CA GLU A 95 -2.58 -9.81 20.71
C GLU A 95 -3.72 -9.18 19.90
N ALA A 96 -3.78 -7.86 19.83
CA ALA A 96 -4.82 -7.10 19.13
C ALA A 96 -4.27 -6.37 17.89
N PHE A 97 -2.98 -6.52 17.57
CA PHE A 97 -2.34 -5.74 16.52
C PHE A 97 -2.89 -6.04 15.12
N ILE A 98 -3.25 -7.30 14.84
CA ILE A 98 -3.87 -7.68 13.56
C ILE A 98 -5.21 -6.97 13.41
N GLU A 99 -6.06 -7.08 14.43
CA GLU A 99 -7.37 -6.45 14.43
C GLU A 99 -7.27 -4.91 14.42
N TRP A 100 -6.23 -4.34 15.05
CA TRP A 100 -5.95 -2.90 15.00
C TRP A 100 -5.69 -2.40 13.58
N GLN A 101 -4.95 -3.17 12.77
CA GLN A 101 -4.73 -2.84 11.36
C GLN A 101 -6.05 -2.77 10.56
N ASP A 102 -7.03 -3.63 10.88
CA ASP A 102 -8.36 -3.55 10.28
C ASP A 102 -9.16 -2.33 10.78
N VAL A 103 -8.90 -1.85 11.99
CA VAL A 103 -9.59 -0.69 12.58
C VAL A 103 -9.14 0.60 11.90
N ILE A 104 -7.83 0.81 11.77
CA ILE A 104 -7.25 2.07 11.26
C ILE A 104 -7.49 2.30 9.76
N ASP A 105 -8.02 1.29 9.06
CA ASP A 105 -8.55 1.45 7.71
C ASP A 105 -9.75 2.39 7.67
N PHE A 106 -10.61 2.33 8.69
CA PHE A 106 -11.86 3.08 8.74
C PHE A 106 -11.78 4.33 9.61
N VAL A 107 -10.78 4.41 10.50
CA VAL A 107 -10.69 5.48 11.49
C VAL A 107 -9.28 6.02 11.60
N SER A 108 -9.21 7.33 11.85
CA SER A 108 -8.02 8.04 12.27
C SER A 108 -7.44 7.39 13.54
N PRO A 109 -6.24 6.81 13.48
CA PRO A 109 -5.56 6.30 14.68
C PRO A 109 -5.31 7.42 15.69
N LEU A 110 -5.02 8.65 15.23
CA LEU A 110 -4.73 9.79 16.10
C LEU A 110 -5.83 10.06 17.14
N PHE A 111 -7.10 9.93 16.73
CA PHE A 111 -8.22 10.16 17.65
C PHE A 111 -8.29 9.10 18.76
N LEU A 112 -8.13 7.81 18.41
CA LEU A 112 -8.16 6.73 19.39
C LEU A 112 -6.94 6.78 20.34
N ILE A 113 -5.78 7.19 19.84
CA ILE A 113 -4.59 7.46 20.67
C ILE A 113 -4.90 8.57 21.68
N SER A 114 -5.50 9.68 21.24
CA SER A 114 -5.92 10.77 22.12
C SER A 114 -6.96 10.33 23.16
N CYS A 115 -7.92 9.47 22.81
CA CYS A 115 -8.85 8.86 23.77
C CYS A 115 -8.11 8.06 24.85
N CYS A 116 -7.16 7.21 24.44
CA CYS A 116 -6.36 6.40 25.35
C CYS A 116 -5.53 7.27 26.33
N ILE A 117 -4.90 8.33 25.84
CA ILE A 117 -4.16 9.29 26.66
C ILE A 117 -5.11 10.00 27.64
N CYS A 118 -6.23 10.52 27.15
CA CYS A 118 -7.20 11.26 27.97
C CYS A 118 -7.76 10.43 29.13
N ASN A 119 -7.95 9.12 28.92
CA ASN A 119 -8.40 8.21 29.98
C ASN A 119 -7.36 7.95 31.08
N ASN A 120 -6.07 8.07 30.77
CA ASN A 120 -4.98 7.69 31.67
C ASN A 120 -4.25 8.88 32.31
N GLU A 121 -4.19 10.03 31.63
CA GLU A 121 -3.51 11.25 32.08
C GLU A 121 -4.50 12.40 32.28
N PHE A 122 -4.99 12.57 33.51
CA PHE A 122 -6.02 13.55 33.83
C PHE A 122 -5.49 14.93 34.27
N TYR A 123 -4.18 15.07 34.49
CA TYR A 123 -3.57 16.27 35.08
C TYR A 123 -3.17 17.31 34.03
N VAL A 124 -4.16 17.98 33.46
CA VAL A 124 -3.97 19.12 32.55
C VAL A 124 -4.75 20.32 33.04
N ASN A 125 -4.18 21.10 33.97
CA ASN A 125 -4.95 22.12 34.71
C ASN A 125 -4.54 23.57 34.41
N THR A 126 -3.36 23.80 33.83
CA THR A 126 -2.86 25.14 33.48
C THR A 126 -2.11 25.12 32.15
N ILE A 127 -2.07 26.25 31.42
CA ILE A 127 -1.27 26.39 30.19
C ILE A 127 0.21 26.10 30.47
N GLU A 128 0.73 26.56 31.61
CA GLU A 128 2.12 26.33 31.98
C GLU A 128 2.43 24.84 32.16
N ASN A 129 1.53 24.08 32.79
CA ASN A 129 1.68 22.64 32.93
C ASN A 129 1.60 21.93 31.56
N ILE A 130 0.71 22.38 30.67
CA ILE A 130 0.62 21.87 29.28
C ILE A 130 1.95 22.10 28.57
N ARG A 131 2.43 23.34 28.56
CA ARG A 131 3.65 23.77 27.87
C ARG A 131 4.88 23.01 28.35
N ASN A 132 5.07 22.92 29.66
CA ASN A 132 6.34 22.49 30.23
C ASN A 132 6.38 20.99 30.54
N ASN A 133 5.24 20.30 30.68
CA ASN A 133 5.21 18.90 31.07
C ASN A 133 4.34 18.06 30.12
N PHE A 134 3.04 18.31 30.04
CA PHE A 134 2.13 17.39 29.34
C PHE A 134 2.42 17.29 27.83
N PHE A 135 2.64 18.43 27.16
CA PHE A 135 2.96 18.44 25.75
C PHE A 135 4.31 17.77 25.43
N PRO A 136 5.44 18.15 26.05
CA PRO A 136 6.74 17.52 25.76
C PRO A 136 6.86 16.07 26.25
N ASP A 137 6.27 15.71 27.39
CA ASP A 137 6.44 14.38 27.99
C ASP A 137 5.42 13.35 27.52
N CYS A 138 4.24 13.78 27.04
CA CYS A 138 3.16 12.87 26.66
C CYS A 138 2.73 13.04 25.20
N ILE A 139 2.42 14.26 24.74
CA ILE A 139 1.94 14.46 23.36
C ILE A 139 3.04 14.18 22.34
N ILE A 140 4.20 14.84 22.48
CA ILE A 140 5.29 14.73 21.52
C ILE A 140 5.73 13.26 21.34
N PRO A 141 6.01 12.46 22.39
CA PRO A 141 6.47 11.08 22.20
C PRO A 141 5.47 10.17 21.47
N ASN A 142 4.17 10.45 21.57
CA ASN A 142 3.11 9.64 20.94
C ASN A 142 2.73 10.09 19.52
N THR A 143 3.00 11.34 19.16
CA THR A 143 2.49 11.96 17.91
C THR A 143 3.54 12.84 17.23
N ARG A 144 4.83 12.58 17.50
CA ARG A 144 5.95 13.40 17.02
C ARG A 144 5.91 13.58 15.50
N ASN A 145 5.83 12.46 14.79
CA ASN A 145 5.99 12.35 13.35
C ASN A 145 4.89 11.50 12.69
N THR A 146 4.19 10.66 13.46
CA THR A 146 3.21 9.72 12.93
C THR A 146 2.19 9.31 13.98
N ALA A 147 0.96 9.03 13.54
CA ALA A 147 -0.08 8.35 14.33
C ALA A 147 -0.07 6.82 14.14
N LEU A 148 0.75 6.28 13.23
CA LEU A 148 0.90 4.85 12.96
C LEU A 148 1.76 4.14 14.01
N ILE A 149 1.26 4.09 15.24
CA ILE A 149 1.95 3.48 16.37
C ILE A 149 2.06 1.95 16.24
N SER A 150 3.03 1.39 16.95
CA SER A 150 3.41 -0.02 16.89
C SER A 150 3.03 -0.78 18.15
N PRO A 151 2.96 -2.12 18.10
CA PRO A 151 2.87 -2.93 19.29
C PRO A 151 4.25 -3.04 19.97
N ARG A 152 4.27 -3.22 21.29
CA ARG A 152 5.52 -3.38 22.03
C ARG A 152 5.97 -4.84 22.05
N ILE A 153 6.83 -5.23 21.10
CA ILE A 153 7.35 -6.60 20.99
C ILE A 153 8.82 -6.62 21.41
N ILE A 154 9.12 -7.11 22.62
CA ILE A 154 10.49 -7.12 23.20
C ILE A 154 11.53 -7.74 22.26
N LEU A 155 11.20 -8.87 21.62
CA LEU A 155 12.12 -9.56 20.71
C LEU A 155 12.38 -8.77 19.43
N LEU A 156 11.37 -8.07 18.92
CA LEU A 156 11.47 -7.25 17.71
C LEU A 156 12.17 -5.93 18.01
N ASP A 157 11.89 -5.30 19.15
CA ASP A 157 12.58 -4.10 19.63
C ASP A 157 14.08 -4.36 19.82
N LYS A 158 14.43 -5.53 20.36
CA LYS A 158 15.83 -5.96 20.48
C LYS A 158 16.48 -6.11 19.11
N LEU A 159 15.80 -6.75 18.16
CA LEU A 159 16.30 -6.92 16.79
C LEU A 159 16.47 -5.57 16.06
N LEU A 160 15.48 -4.69 16.18
CA LEU A 160 15.52 -3.32 15.65
C LEU A 160 16.74 -2.56 16.20
N SER A 161 16.97 -2.63 17.51
CA SER A 161 18.11 -1.99 18.16
C SER A 161 19.44 -2.59 17.71
N ASP A 162 19.53 -3.90 17.52
CA ASP A 162 20.75 -4.57 17.08
C ASP A 162 21.14 -4.20 15.65
N ASN A 163 20.13 -3.97 14.80
CA ASN A 163 20.34 -3.63 13.39
C ASN A 163 20.45 -2.10 13.13
N ASN A 164 20.06 -1.26 14.10
CA ASN A 164 19.84 0.19 13.98
C ASN A 164 18.70 0.55 13.01
N GLY A 165 17.56 -0.14 13.15
CA GLY A 165 16.42 -0.02 12.25
C GLY A 165 16.32 -1.18 11.26
N PHE A 166 15.20 -1.26 10.54
CA PHE A 166 14.98 -2.28 9.50
C PHE A 166 15.21 -1.76 8.08
N CYS A 167 15.48 -2.68 7.16
CA CYS A 167 15.54 -2.38 5.73
C CYS A 167 14.13 -2.37 5.10
N ASP A 168 13.74 -1.26 4.49
CA ASP A 168 12.55 -1.15 3.64
C ASP A 168 12.98 -1.12 2.17
N LEU A 169 12.89 -2.28 1.51
CA LEU A 169 13.38 -2.45 0.14
C LEU A 169 12.29 -2.21 -0.92
N HIS A 170 11.07 -1.90 -0.48
CA HIS A 170 9.97 -1.60 -1.37
C HIS A 170 9.15 -0.41 -0.91
N LEU A 171 9.47 0.80 -1.41
CA LEU A 171 8.78 2.02 -1.01
C LEU A 171 8.52 2.96 -2.21
N HIS A 172 7.25 3.27 -2.44
CA HIS A 172 6.81 4.23 -3.44
C HIS A 172 6.75 5.64 -2.86
N LEU A 173 7.48 6.59 -3.47
CA LEU A 173 7.56 7.96 -2.94
C LEU A 173 6.20 8.65 -2.82
N ASN A 174 5.24 8.36 -3.70
CA ASN A 174 3.97 9.09 -3.75
C ASN A 174 2.95 8.63 -2.70
N GLY A 175 3.11 7.42 -2.16
CA GLY A 175 2.15 6.83 -1.21
C GLY A 175 2.51 6.95 0.26
N VAL A 176 3.51 7.74 0.65
CA VAL A 176 4.08 7.65 2.02
C VAL A 176 3.24 8.32 3.11
N ILE A 177 2.82 9.57 2.92
CA ILE A 177 2.25 10.35 4.04
C ILE A 177 0.95 9.73 4.54
N GLU A 178 0.71 9.65 5.84
CA GLU A 178 -0.52 9.12 6.46
C GLU A 178 -1.73 10.06 6.28
N SER A 179 -2.95 9.51 6.30
CA SER A 179 -4.17 10.30 6.08
C SER A 179 -4.37 11.44 7.10
N ASP A 180 -3.99 11.22 8.36
CA ASP A 180 -4.06 12.24 9.42
C ASP A 180 -3.22 13.47 9.07
N SER A 181 -2.00 13.26 8.59
CA SER A 181 -1.10 14.34 8.18
C SER A 181 -1.60 15.06 6.92
N VAL A 182 -2.20 14.34 5.97
CA VAL A 182 -2.82 14.96 4.78
C VAL A 182 -3.99 15.86 5.19
N PHE A 183 -4.85 15.39 6.09
CA PHE A 183 -5.99 16.16 6.59
C PHE A 183 -5.53 17.47 7.27
N GLU A 184 -4.49 17.41 8.10
CA GLU A 184 -3.90 18.61 8.70
C GLU A 184 -3.39 19.61 7.66
N ASN A 185 -2.75 19.11 6.59
CA ASN A 185 -2.22 19.98 5.53
C ASN A 185 -3.35 20.65 4.71
N ILE A 186 -4.42 19.91 4.39
CA ILE A 186 -5.60 20.46 3.70
C ILE A 186 -6.20 21.64 4.49
N LEU A 187 -6.27 21.52 5.82
CA LEU A 187 -6.82 22.58 6.67
C LEU A 187 -5.84 23.74 6.88
N TYR A 188 -4.53 23.47 6.81
CA TYR A 188 -3.48 24.48 6.92
C TYR A 188 -3.35 25.35 5.66
N ASP A 189 -3.31 24.75 4.47
CA ASP A 189 -3.10 25.44 3.18
C ASP A 189 -4.27 25.22 2.21
N THR A 190 -5.47 25.57 2.69
CA THR A 190 -6.74 25.30 2.00
C THR A 190 -6.78 25.85 0.57
N GLU A 191 -6.21 27.03 0.34
CA GLU A 191 -6.16 27.69 -0.98
C GLU A 191 -5.38 26.87 -2.01
N ARG A 192 -4.33 26.16 -1.59
CA ARG A 192 -3.52 25.32 -2.45
C ARG A 192 -4.16 23.96 -2.72
N PHE A 193 -4.76 23.34 -1.70
CA PHE A 193 -5.29 21.97 -1.81
C PHE A 193 -6.63 21.88 -2.52
N LEU A 194 -7.54 22.82 -2.25
CA LEU A 194 -8.89 22.74 -2.77
C LEU A 194 -8.96 22.69 -4.30
N PRO A 195 -8.28 23.56 -5.08
CA PRO A 195 -8.35 23.50 -6.54
C PRO A 195 -8.04 22.12 -7.12
N ILE A 196 -7.20 21.33 -6.44
CA ILE A 196 -6.77 20.00 -6.86
C ILE A 196 -7.84 18.96 -6.57
N ILE A 197 -8.36 18.96 -5.34
CA ILE A 197 -9.49 18.11 -4.94
C ILE A 197 -10.69 18.38 -5.88
N LEU A 198 -10.98 19.66 -6.14
CA LEU A 198 -12.07 20.11 -6.99
C LEU A 198 -11.85 19.78 -8.48
N HIS A 199 -10.61 19.85 -8.97
CA HIS A 199 -10.31 19.45 -10.35
C HIS A 199 -10.51 17.94 -10.57
N LYS A 200 -10.15 17.12 -9.56
CA LYS A 200 -10.28 15.67 -9.63
C LYS A 200 -11.72 15.20 -9.47
N SER A 201 -12.54 15.92 -8.71
CA SER A 201 -13.94 15.52 -8.47
C SER A 201 -14.83 15.55 -9.70
N ASP A 202 -14.38 16.15 -10.81
CA ASP A 202 -15.08 16.08 -12.08
C ASP A 202 -14.78 14.83 -12.91
N THR A 203 -13.73 14.07 -12.59
CA THR A 203 -13.37 12.87 -13.35
C THR A 203 -14.34 11.71 -13.08
N PRO A 204 -14.62 10.84 -14.08
CA PRO A 204 -15.48 9.67 -13.88
C PRO A 204 -15.00 8.75 -12.76
N GLU A 205 -13.69 8.58 -12.61
CA GLU A 205 -13.09 7.70 -11.58
C GLU A 205 -13.36 8.23 -10.18
N PHE A 206 -13.21 9.55 -9.95
CA PHE A 206 -13.49 10.14 -8.64
C PHE A 206 -14.99 10.15 -8.35
N LYS A 207 -15.85 10.40 -9.34
CA LYS A 207 -17.31 10.31 -9.19
C LYS A 207 -17.74 8.91 -8.80
N GLN A 208 -17.18 7.89 -9.45
CA GLN A 208 -17.40 6.50 -9.08
C GLN A 208 -16.95 6.22 -7.65
N GLU A 209 -15.81 6.76 -7.22
CA GLU A 209 -15.34 6.61 -5.83
C GLU A 209 -16.31 7.26 -4.82
N LEU A 210 -16.81 8.47 -5.08
CA LEU A 210 -17.82 9.11 -4.23
C LEU A 210 -19.13 8.29 -4.16
N GLU A 211 -19.59 7.77 -5.30
CA GLU A 211 -20.78 6.92 -5.37
C GLU A 211 -20.60 5.60 -4.60
N GLN A 212 -19.40 5.00 -4.63
CA GLN A 212 -19.06 3.81 -3.83
C GLN A 212 -19.02 4.11 -2.33
N ILE A 213 -18.56 5.30 -1.94
CA ILE A 213 -18.64 5.80 -0.57
C ILE A 213 -20.10 5.98 -0.13
N GLY A 214 -20.99 6.26 -1.09
CA GLY A 214 -22.41 6.48 -0.87
C GLY A 214 -22.73 7.95 -0.60
N VAL A 215 -21.97 8.86 -1.20
CA VAL A 215 -22.19 10.31 -1.15
C VAL A 215 -22.22 10.90 -2.55
N SER A 216 -22.92 12.02 -2.72
CA SER A 216 -22.99 12.75 -3.99
C SER A 216 -22.53 14.20 -3.87
N PHE A 217 -21.50 14.46 -3.06
CA PHE A 217 -20.98 15.81 -2.86
C PHE A 217 -20.39 16.38 -4.15
N THR A 218 -20.87 17.57 -4.51
CA THR A 218 -20.29 18.43 -5.53
C THR A 218 -19.00 19.08 -5.04
N ASN A 219 -18.23 19.63 -5.98
CA ASN A 219 -17.01 20.40 -5.71
C ASN A 219 -17.25 21.46 -4.60
N ASN A 220 -18.32 22.25 -4.74
CA ASN A 220 -18.65 23.30 -3.75
C ASN A 220 -18.98 22.71 -2.38
N GLU A 221 -19.65 21.56 -2.32
CA GLU A 221 -19.99 20.93 -1.04
C GLU A 221 -18.73 20.38 -0.36
N ILE A 222 -17.78 19.80 -1.11
CA ILE A 222 -16.47 19.38 -0.57
C ILE A 222 -15.71 20.59 0.01
N TYR A 223 -15.70 21.72 -0.72
CA TYR A 223 -15.13 22.97 -0.23
C TYR A 223 -15.77 23.40 1.10
N GLU A 224 -17.11 23.40 1.15
CA GLU A 224 -17.86 23.79 2.35
C GLU A 224 -17.59 22.88 3.54
N LEU A 225 -17.38 21.57 3.32
CA LEU A 225 -16.99 20.64 4.39
C LEU A 225 -15.61 20.97 4.96
N VAL A 226 -14.62 21.30 4.13
CA VAL A 226 -13.27 21.69 4.58
C VAL A 226 -13.32 22.99 5.39
N GLU A 227 -14.04 24.01 4.90
CA GLU A 227 -14.22 25.26 5.63
C GLU A 227 -15.01 25.08 6.93
N ARG A 228 -16.01 24.19 6.92
CA ARG A 228 -16.76 23.82 8.12
C ARG A 228 -15.86 23.19 9.19
N ALA A 229 -14.92 22.31 8.80
CA ALA A 229 -13.96 21.73 9.74
C ALA A 229 -13.08 22.81 10.41
N LYS A 230 -12.63 23.82 9.65
CA LYS A 230 -11.86 24.95 10.19
C LYS A 230 -12.66 25.77 11.20
N GLN A 231 -13.92 26.09 10.86
CA GLN A 231 -14.83 26.80 11.77
C GLN A 231 -15.06 26.02 13.07
N ILE A 232 -15.24 24.69 12.97
CA ILE A 232 -15.41 23.84 14.15
C ILE A 232 -14.15 23.84 15.02
N ARG A 233 -12.94 23.80 14.44
CA ARG A 233 -11.68 23.94 15.20
C ARG A 233 -11.60 25.24 16.00
N GLU A 234 -12.00 26.36 15.40
CA GLU A 234 -12.04 27.65 16.08
C GLU A 234 -13.02 27.65 17.25
N ILE A 235 -14.19 27.03 17.08
CA ILE A 235 -15.17 26.86 18.17
C ILE A 235 -14.56 26.03 19.31
N PHE A 236 -13.90 24.91 19.00
CA PHE A 236 -13.24 24.07 20.00
C PHE A 236 -12.17 24.82 20.78
N PHE A 237 -11.34 25.60 20.08
CA PHE A 237 -10.33 26.43 20.71
C PHE A 237 -10.95 27.41 21.73
N ASN A 238 -11.96 28.18 21.30
CA ASN A 238 -12.64 29.15 22.17
C ASN A 238 -13.30 28.50 23.39
N LYS A 239 -13.87 27.29 23.22
CA LYS A 239 -14.48 26.52 24.30
C LYS A 239 -13.43 26.05 25.33
N CYS A 240 -12.34 25.45 24.85
CA CYS A 240 -11.28 24.93 25.72
C CYS A 240 -10.50 26.04 26.44
N PHE A 241 -10.34 27.21 25.82
CA PHE A 241 -9.62 28.34 26.42
C PHE A 241 -10.36 28.92 27.65
N GLY A 242 -11.68 28.76 27.76
CA GLY A 242 -12.42 29.11 28.98
C GLY A 242 -12.16 28.18 30.18
N ILE A 243 -11.58 26.99 29.97
CA ILE A 243 -11.16 26.08 31.05
C ILE A 243 -9.79 26.49 31.62
N ILE A 244 -8.92 27.07 30.79
CA ILE A 244 -7.58 27.44 31.20
C ILE A 244 -7.63 28.94 31.51
N ASN A 245 -7.55 29.36 32.77
CA ASN A 245 -7.52 30.79 33.11
C ASN A 245 -6.33 31.45 32.39
N VAL A 246 -6.59 32.26 31.37
CA VAL A 246 -5.55 32.97 30.61
C VAL A 246 -5.70 34.47 30.84
N GLU A 247 -4.73 35.07 31.51
CA GLU A 247 -4.47 36.50 31.43
C GLU A 247 -3.83 36.79 30.07
N GLU A 248 -4.61 37.42 29.19
CA GLU A 248 -4.32 38.06 27.88
C GLU A 248 -3.30 37.50 26.86
N GLN A 249 -3.65 37.79 25.59
CA GLN A 249 -2.89 37.66 24.33
C GLN A 249 -2.82 36.29 23.64
N CYS A 250 -3.97 35.84 23.10
CA CYS A 250 -4.01 35.03 21.87
C CYS A 250 -4.89 35.73 20.83
N HIS A 251 -4.40 36.84 20.27
CA HIS A 251 -5.07 37.50 19.14
C HIS A 251 -4.43 37.09 17.81
N LYS A 252 -5.27 36.52 16.95
CA LYS A 252 -5.13 36.37 15.49
C LYS A 252 -3.97 35.49 14.98
N SER A 253 -4.31 34.27 14.57
CA SER A 253 -3.72 33.66 13.37
C SER A 253 -4.76 32.79 12.67
N SER A 254 -5.44 33.35 11.67
CA SER A 254 -6.54 32.73 10.91
C SER A 254 -6.08 31.66 9.90
N PHE A 255 -4.86 31.13 10.03
CA PHE A 255 -4.24 30.22 9.04
C PHE A 255 -3.42 29.07 9.66
N LEU A 256 -3.30 28.99 10.98
CA LEU A 256 -2.52 27.96 11.70
C LEU A 256 -3.44 27.14 12.61
N HIS A 257 -3.07 25.89 12.94
CA HIS A 257 -3.83 25.06 13.87
C HIS A 257 -4.03 25.81 15.21
N PRO A 258 -5.26 26.15 15.66
CA PRO A 258 -5.47 27.13 16.75
C PRO A 258 -4.72 26.82 18.05
N PHE A 259 -4.62 25.53 18.40
CA PHE A 259 -3.94 25.06 19.61
C PHE A 259 -2.41 25.19 19.57
N CYS A 260 -1.79 25.57 18.44
CA CYS A 260 -0.35 25.78 18.37
C CYS A 260 0.11 26.96 19.25
N SER A 261 -0.76 27.96 19.42
CA SER A 261 -0.56 29.11 20.30
C SER A 261 -0.36 28.72 21.78
N ILE A 262 -0.81 27.52 22.17
CA ILE A 262 -0.62 26.98 23.51
C ILE A 262 0.83 26.55 23.71
N TYR A 263 1.64 26.27 22.69
CA TYR A 263 3.01 25.76 22.88
C TYR A 263 4.11 26.63 22.25
N SER A 264 3.87 27.20 21.06
CA SER A 264 4.89 27.93 20.30
C SER A 264 4.42 29.33 19.90
N GLU A 265 5.26 30.35 20.14
CA GLU A 265 5.14 31.68 19.53
C GLU A 265 5.71 31.72 18.09
N LYS A 266 6.50 30.71 17.70
CA LYS A 266 7.07 30.59 16.34
C LYS A 266 6.03 30.05 15.37
N LYS A 267 5.92 30.73 14.22
CA LYS A 267 4.86 30.58 13.22
C LYS A 267 5.20 29.65 12.05
N ASP A 268 6.45 29.18 11.94
CA ASP A 268 6.90 28.38 10.80
C ASP A 268 7.00 26.91 11.21
N PHE A 269 6.16 26.07 10.61
CA PHE A 269 6.26 24.61 10.70
C PHE A 269 7.19 24.09 9.60
N ASP A 270 8.16 23.28 9.99
CA ASP A 270 9.10 22.68 9.02
C ASP A 270 8.48 21.45 8.32
N SER A 271 7.44 20.82 8.91
CA SER A 271 6.76 19.64 8.36
C SER A 271 5.29 19.53 8.77
N CYS A 272 4.45 18.92 7.92
CA CYS A 272 3.02 18.71 8.24
C CYS A 272 2.80 17.69 9.36
N THR A 273 3.75 16.79 9.59
CA THR A 273 3.71 15.81 10.70
C THR A 273 3.77 16.48 12.07
N GLU A 274 4.27 17.72 12.18
CA GLU A 274 4.23 18.49 13.43
C GLU A 274 2.82 18.90 13.85
N LEU A 275 1.89 19.00 12.89
CA LEU A 275 0.50 19.39 13.14
C LEU A 275 -0.28 18.33 13.92
N LEU A 276 0.11 17.06 13.79
CA LEU A 276 -0.49 15.92 14.52
C LEU A 276 -0.50 16.14 16.04
N ARG A 277 0.56 16.76 16.58
CA ARG A 277 0.72 17.02 18.01
C ARG A 277 -0.35 17.99 18.53
N TYR A 278 -0.66 19.01 17.74
CA TYR A 278 -1.66 20.01 18.12
C TYR A 278 -3.09 19.49 17.96
N GLU A 279 -3.32 18.68 16.93
CA GLU A 279 -4.60 17.99 16.74
C GLU A 279 -4.86 17.01 17.88
N SER A 280 -3.83 16.25 18.30
CA SER A 280 -3.91 15.37 19.47
C SER A 280 -4.23 16.14 20.75
N LEU A 281 -3.53 17.27 20.98
CA LEU A 281 -3.78 18.18 22.11
C LEU A 281 -5.22 18.71 22.09
N MET A 282 -5.72 19.11 20.91
CA MET A 282 -7.11 19.57 20.75
C MET A 282 -8.09 18.47 21.19
N TYR A 283 -7.94 17.23 20.70
CA TYR A 283 -8.83 16.14 21.08
C TYR A 283 -8.82 15.90 22.59
N ILE A 284 -7.66 15.87 23.23
CA ILE A 284 -7.55 15.61 24.67
C ILE A 284 -8.21 16.73 25.49
N LEU A 285 -7.92 17.99 25.17
CA LEU A 285 -8.53 19.13 25.86
C LEU A 285 -10.05 19.19 25.64
N LEU A 286 -10.50 18.84 24.44
CA LEU A 286 -11.91 18.82 24.09
C LEU A 286 -12.67 17.70 24.80
N LEU A 287 -12.12 16.48 24.85
CA LEU A 287 -12.71 15.36 25.58
C LEU A 287 -12.84 15.69 27.07
N LYS A 288 -11.81 16.32 27.65
CA LYS A 288 -11.86 16.84 29.03
C LYS A 288 -12.94 17.91 29.18
N TYR A 289 -13.01 18.89 28.28
CA TYR A 289 -14.02 19.95 28.30
C TYR A 289 -15.44 19.38 28.31
N ILE A 290 -15.72 18.47 27.37
CA ILE A 290 -17.02 17.84 27.21
C ILE A 290 -17.40 17.07 28.48
N LEU A 291 -16.47 16.35 29.09
CA LEU A 291 -16.70 15.59 30.32
C LEU A 291 -16.94 16.49 31.54
N GLU A 292 -16.17 17.57 31.70
CA GLU A 292 -16.27 18.47 32.87
C GLU A 292 -17.46 19.43 32.80
N LYS A 293 -17.81 19.89 31.60
CA LYS A 293 -18.87 20.89 31.38
C LYS A 293 -20.21 20.27 30.99
N ASP A 294 -20.25 18.96 30.72
CA ASP A 294 -21.45 18.26 30.25
C ASP A 294 -22.06 18.92 29.00
N ASP A 295 -21.20 19.38 28.07
CA ASP A 295 -21.60 20.13 26.88
C ASP A 295 -21.87 19.21 25.68
N GLU A 296 -23.12 18.74 25.60
CA GLU A 296 -23.60 17.84 24.55
C GLU A 296 -23.49 18.46 23.14
N ARG A 297 -23.65 19.78 23.02
CA ARG A 297 -23.57 20.46 21.72
C ARG A 297 -22.13 20.45 21.18
N THR A 298 -21.16 20.61 22.07
CA THR A 298 -19.74 20.50 21.70
C THR A 298 -19.38 19.06 21.32
N ALA A 299 -19.95 18.05 21.99
CA ALA A 299 -19.79 16.65 21.60
C ALA A 299 -20.42 16.35 20.21
N GLU A 300 -21.59 16.90 19.90
CA GLU A 300 -22.21 16.79 18.58
C GLU A 300 -21.32 17.40 17.48
N LEU A 301 -20.72 18.56 17.74
CA LEU A 301 -19.78 19.20 16.81
C LEU A 301 -18.49 18.37 16.63
N LEU A 302 -18.02 17.69 17.68
CA LEU A 302 -16.89 16.75 17.57
C LEU A 302 -17.24 15.59 16.64
N TYR A 303 -18.46 15.06 16.73
CA TYR A 303 -18.90 14.02 15.81
C TYR A 303 -18.96 14.52 14.36
N GLU A 304 -19.54 15.70 14.10
CA GLU A 304 -19.55 16.33 12.77
C GLU A 304 -18.13 16.47 12.20
N TYR A 305 -17.21 16.99 13.02
CA TYR A 305 -15.81 17.16 12.64
C TYR A 305 -15.11 15.83 12.28
N LEU A 306 -15.33 14.78 13.09
CA LEU A 306 -14.74 13.46 12.86
C LEU A 306 -15.32 12.77 11.62
N LEU A 307 -16.55 13.09 11.22
CA LEU A 307 -17.14 12.64 9.95
C LEU A 307 -16.50 13.33 8.74
N ILE A 308 -16.22 14.63 8.82
CA ILE A 308 -15.49 15.35 7.75
C ILE A 308 -14.10 14.74 7.58
N LYS A 309 -13.39 14.50 8.70
CA LYS A 309 -12.10 13.79 8.70
C LYS A 309 -12.22 12.38 8.11
N GLY A 310 -13.27 11.64 8.48
CA GLY A 310 -13.56 10.31 7.97
C GLY A 310 -13.80 10.26 6.46
N PHE A 311 -14.45 11.30 5.92
CA PHE A 311 -14.67 11.43 4.48
C PHE A 311 -13.33 11.58 3.74
N ILE A 312 -12.46 12.48 4.20
CA ILE A 312 -11.11 12.63 3.63
C ILE A 312 -10.29 11.34 3.81
N ASN A 313 -10.38 10.67 4.96
CA ASN A 313 -9.71 9.39 5.18
C ASN A 313 -10.13 8.33 4.15
N LYS A 314 -11.43 8.23 3.82
CA LYS A 314 -11.96 7.24 2.87
C LYS A 314 -11.49 7.47 1.43
N LEU A 315 -11.14 8.70 1.07
CA LEU A 315 -10.50 9.05 -0.22
C LEU A 315 -9.00 8.70 -0.27
N LEU A 316 -8.37 8.53 0.89
CA LEU A 316 -6.91 8.40 0.98
C LEU A 316 -6.44 6.99 1.35
N VAL A 317 -7.28 6.22 2.05
CA VAL A 317 -6.91 4.92 2.62
C VAL A 317 -7.53 3.78 1.85
N TYR A 318 -6.71 2.77 1.52
CA TYR A 318 -7.21 1.53 0.95
C TYR A 318 -7.84 0.67 2.05
N THR A 319 -9.13 0.40 1.89
CA THR A 319 -9.98 -0.24 2.90
C THR A 319 -10.38 -1.63 2.41
N LYS A 320 -10.62 -2.57 3.32
CA LYS A 320 -10.95 -3.99 3.01
C LYS A 320 -12.20 -4.22 2.14
N ASP A 321 -13.01 -3.20 1.90
CA ASP A 321 -14.16 -3.26 0.99
C ASP A 321 -13.85 -2.89 -0.46
N LYS A 322 -12.64 -2.39 -0.71
CA LYS A 322 -12.04 -2.26 -2.03
C LYS A 322 -11.26 -3.55 -2.31
N PHE A 323 -11.32 -4.05 -3.54
CA PHE A 323 -10.64 -5.27 -3.94
C PHE A 323 -10.00 -5.12 -5.33
N GLY A 324 -8.76 -5.57 -5.47
CA GLY A 324 -8.00 -5.53 -6.71
C GLY A 324 -7.28 -4.21 -6.98
N PHE A 325 -6.32 -4.28 -7.91
CA PHE A 325 -5.43 -3.17 -8.26
C PHE A 325 -6.13 -1.99 -8.94
N GLU A 326 -7.20 -2.20 -9.70
CA GLU A 326 -7.98 -1.08 -10.26
C GLU A 326 -8.59 -0.18 -9.18
N GLN A 327 -9.09 -0.76 -8.09
CA GLN A 327 -9.57 0.03 -6.95
C GLN A 327 -8.43 0.78 -6.26
N PHE A 328 -7.23 0.20 -6.24
CA PHE A 328 -6.05 0.83 -5.66
C PHE A 328 -5.61 2.04 -6.49
N GLN A 329 -5.67 1.91 -7.83
CA GLN A 329 -5.36 2.99 -8.75
C GLN A 329 -6.26 4.22 -8.59
N ASN A 330 -7.52 4.03 -8.18
CA ASN A 330 -8.42 5.17 -7.93
C ASN A 330 -7.90 6.06 -6.80
N ILE A 331 -7.34 5.45 -5.74
CA ILE A 331 -6.74 6.17 -4.61
C ILE A 331 -5.38 6.75 -5.00
N SER A 332 -4.49 5.94 -5.58
CA SER A 332 -3.11 6.37 -5.85
C SER A 332 -3.00 7.47 -6.93
N LYS A 333 -4.02 7.65 -7.79
CA LYS A 333 -4.06 8.67 -8.86
C LYS A 333 -4.85 9.93 -8.50
N ASN A 334 -5.38 10.06 -7.28
CA ASN A 334 -6.12 11.26 -6.88
C ASN A 334 -5.20 12.46 -6.59
N ASP A 335 -3.88 12.25 -6.51
CA ASP A 335 -2.81 13.26 -6.30
C ASP A 335 -2.92 14.09 -5.01
N ILE A 336 -3.97 13.90 -4.19
CA ILE A 336 -4.21 14.66 -2.95
C ILE A 336 -3.03 14.49 -1.99
N ARG A 337 -2.50 13.27 -1.89
CA ARG A 337 -1.36 12.92 -1.02
C ARG A 337 -0.03 13.49 -1.51
N GLU A 338 0.23 13.47 -2.82
CA GLU A 338 1.49 13.98 -3.39
C GLU A 338 1.63 15.49 -3.13
N GLU A 339 0.53 16.23 -3.23
CA GLU A 339 0.49 17.66 -2.97
C GLU A 339 0.67 18.00 -1.48
N ALA A 340 0.21 17.12 -0.58
CA ALA A 340 0.42 17.24 0.86
C ALA A 340 1.91 17.21 1.23
N ASP A 341 2.78 16.86 0.28
CA ASP A 341 4.16 16.55 0.57
C ASP A 341 5.16 16.90 -0.54
N LYS A 342 5.06 18.14 -1.04
CA LYS A 342 6.10 18.70 -1.92
C LYS A 342 7.48 18.76 -1.28
N ASN A 343 7.55 18.70 0.04
CA ASN A 343 8.80 18.87 0.77
C ASN A 343 9.46 17.56 1.16
N HIS A 344 8.88 16.37 0.99
CA HIS A 344 9.48 15.05 1.30
C HIS A 344 9.97 14.82 2.75
N LEU A 345 10.20 15.86 3.56
CA LEU A 345 10.71 15.79 4.92
C LEU A 345 9.73 15.03 5.81
N SER A 346 8.43 15.30 5.63
CA SER A 346 7.36 14.57 6.31
C SER A 346 7.43 13.07 6.05
N LYS A 347 7.83 12.61 4.84
CA LYS A 347 8.02 11.18 4.52
C LYS A 347 9.04 10.56 5.45
N PHE A 348 10.24 11.16 5.49
CA PHE A 348 11.34 10.61 6.27
C PHE A 348 11.05 10.64 7.76
N LEU A 349 10.46 11.74 8.26
CA LEU A 349 10.04 11.85 9.65
C LEU A 349 9.00 10.76 10.00
N GLN A 350 7.94 10.62 9.21
CA GLN A 350 6.90 9.62 9.45
C GLN A 350 7.45 8.19 9.40
N LEU A 351 8.19 7.84 8.35
CA LEU A 351 8.78 6.50 8.19
C LEU A 351 9.72 6.14 9.33
N SER A 352 10.43 7.12 9.90
CA SER A 352 11.35 6.91 11.01
C SER A 352 10.64 6.63 12.35
N GLY A 353 9.33 6.83 12.40
CA GLY A 353 8.52 6.71 13.61
C GLY A 353 8.72 7.86 14.59
N ASN A 354 8.04 7.79 15.73
CA ASN A 354 8.15 8.82 16.77
C ASN A 354 9.48 8.80 17.55
N SER A 355 10.28 7.75 17.36
CA SER A 355 11.60 7.54 17.98
C SER A 355 12.78 7.58 16.99
N TYR A 356 12.55 7.91 15.72
CA TYR A 356 13.60 8.06 14.69
C TYR A 356 14.44 6.81 14.37
N ASN A 357 13.93 5.61 14.67
CA ASN A 357 14.69 4.36 14.63
C ASN A 357 14.01 3.21 13.87
N ASN A 358 12.86 3.45 13.21
CA ASN A 358 12.14 2.38 12.51
C ASN A 358 12.92 1.77 11.35
N PHE A 359 13.67 2.57 10.59
CA PHE A 359 14.39 2.11 9.41
C PHE A 359 15.90 2.38 9.51
N LYS A 360 16.66 1.51 8.87
CA LYS A 360 18.09 1.63 8.59
C LYS A 360 18.31 2.04 7.14
N THR A 361 17.58 1.43 6.21
CA THR A 361 17.74 1.68 4.77
C THR A 361 16.37 1.82 4.11
N LEU A 362 16.23 2.80 3.22
CA LEU A 362 15.05 3.00 2.38
C LEU A 362 15.39 2.87 0.90
N GLU A 363 14.64 2.06 0.16
CA GLU A 363 14.70 2.01 -1.30
C GLU A 363 13.49 2.70 -1.95
N LEU A 364 13.70 3.95 -2.33
CA LEU A 364 12.69 4.89 -2.81
C LEU A 364 12.50 4.78 -4.33
N ARG A 365 11.29 4.41 -4.76
CA ARG A 365 10.90 4.36 -6.17
C ARG A 365 10.39 5.71 -6.66
N PHE A 366 10.95 6.20 -7.76
CA PHE A 366 10.47 7.37 -8.48
C PHE A 366 10.26 7.05 -9.96
N SER A 367 9.22 7.60 -10.59
CA SER A 367 9.01 7.42 -12.02
C SER A 367 9.90 8.35 -12.85
N PRO A 368 10.76 7.83 -13.74
CA PRO A 368 11.58 8.65 -14.63
C PRO A 368 10.71 9.58 -15.48
N LYS A 369 11.12 10.84 -15.62
CA LYS A 369 10.43 11.89 -16.39
C LYS A 369 11.01 12.03 -17.81
N GLU A 370 10.32 12.77 -18.67
CA GLU A 370 10.65 12.93 -20.10
C GLU A 370 11.79 13.90 -20.40
N SER A 371 12.34 14.56 -19.38
CA SER A 371 13.47 15.48 -19.52
C SER A 371 14.50 15.23 -18.41
N GLN A 372 15.75 15.59 -18.70
CA GLN A 372 16.86 15.40 -17.77
C GLN A 372 16.72 16.31 -16.54
N GLU A 373 16.25 17.53 -16.75
CA GLU A 373 16.05 18.56 -15.73
C GLU A 373 15.04 18.09 -14.67
N LYS A 374 13.87 17.59 -15.10
CA LYS A 374 12.83 17.09 -14.20
C LYS A 374 13.29 15.90 -13.37
N ASN A 375 14.10 15.02 -13.94
CA ASN A 375 14.69 13.90 -13.19
C ASN A 375 15.69 14.41 -12.13
N LEU A 376 16.54 15.37 -12.49
CA LEU A 376 17.49 15.98 -11.54
C LEU A 376 16.77 16.74 -10.42
N GLU A 377 15.69 17.47 -10.73
CA GLU A 377 14.87 18.16 -9.74
C GLU A 377 14.36 17.21 -8.65
N ILE A 378 13.83 16.05 -9.04
CA ILE A 378 13.35 15.03 -8.11
C ILE A 378 14.51 14.49 -7.26
N ILE A 379 15.61 14.07 -7.90
CA ILE A 379 16.77 13.48 -7.19
C ILE A 379 17.37 14.48 -6.19
N LEU A 380 17.55 15.74 -6.60
CA LEU A 380 18.10 16.80 -5.75
C LEU A 380 17.12 17.19 -4.64
N SER A 381 15.82 17.22 -4.91
CA SER A 381 14.79 17.44 -3.89
C SER A 381 14.89 16.39 -2.79
N VAL A 382 14.86 15.10 -3.15
CA VAL A 382 14.98 13.99 -2.20
C VAL A 382 16.27 14.10 -1.39
N LYS A 383 17.41 14.37 -2.04
CA LYS A 383 18.69 14.54 -1.37
C LYS A 383 18.67 15.70 -0.35
N ASN A 384 18.19 16.86 -0.75
CA ASN A 384 18.15 18.04 0.13
C ASN A 384 17.31 17.79 1.38
N TYR A 385 16.17 17.11 1.23
CA TYR A 385 15.29 16.80 2.36
C TYR A 385 15.78 15.64 3.21
N TRP A 386 16.51 14.69 2.63
CA TRP A 386 17.26 13.70 3.40
C TRP A 386 18.31 14.36 4.29
N GLU A 387 19.10 15.31 3.76
CA GLU A 387 20.10 16.04 4.55
C GLU A 387 19.46 16.85 5.70
N LYS A 388 18.26 17.41 5.49
CA LYS A 388 17.47 18.05 6.55
C LYS A 388 16.99 17.03 7.59
N PHE A 389 16.48 15.89 7.14
CA PHE A 389 16.04 14.80 8.02
C PHE A 389 17.16 14.33 8.95
N ILE A 390 18.35 14.05 8.41
CA ILE A 390 19.51 13.59 9.19
C ILE A 390 19.88 14.59 10.30
N LYS A 391 19.84 15.90 10.00
CA LYS A 391 20.09 16.96 11.01
C LYS A 391 19.05 16.97 12.12
N ILE A 392 17.79 16.69 11.81
CA ILE A 392 16.67 16.70 12.77
C ILE A 392 16.69 15.41 13.61
N SER A 393 16.87 14.25 12.96
CA SER A 393 16.83 12.94 13.62
C SER A 393 18.11 12.62 14.39
N ASN A 394 19.22 13.29 14.05
CA ASN A 394 20.56 12.98 14.57
C ASN A 394 20.94 11.51 14.38
N ASN A 395 20.52 10.91 13.24
CA ASN A 395 20.72 9.51 12.91
C ASN A 395 21.53 9.33 11.62
N ASP A 396 22.86 9.48 11.73
CA ASP A 396 23.79 9.36 10.60
C ASP A 396 24.00 7.91 10.10
N LYS A 397 23.36 6.92 10.75
CA LYS A 397 23.50 5.50 10.38
C LYS A 397 22.52 5.05 9.30
N CYS A 398 21.50 5.86 9.02
CA CYS A 398 20.51 5.53 8.00
C CYS A 398 21.05 5.81 6.59
N SER A 399 20.52 5.07 5.62
CA SER A 399 20.79 5.28 4.19
C SER A 399 19.51 5.29 3.37
N TYR A 400 19.58 5.89 2.18
CA TYR A 400 18.54 5.78 1.17
C TYR A 400 19.14 5.50 -0.19
N TYR A 401 18.38 4.83 -1.04
CA TYR A 401 18.71 4.50 -2.41
C TYR A 401 17.52 4.80 -3.31
N LEU A 402 17.79 5.30 -4.52
CA LEU A 402 16.76 5.65 -5.50
C LEU A 402 16.67 4.59 -6.58
N LEU A 403 15.45 4.13 -6.87
CA LEU A 403 15.15 3.20 -7.95
C LEU A 403 14.30 3.90 -9.01
N ALA A 404 14.70 3.74 -10.27
CA ALA A 404 13.96 4.25 -11.42
C ALA A 404 12.82 3.30 -11.79
N HIS A 405 11.59 3.72 -11.52
CA HIS A 405 10.38 2.91 -11.60
C HIS A 405 9.59 3.17 -12.88
N PHE A 406 9.77 2.32 -13.89
CA PHE A 406 9.10 2.42 -15.20
C PHE A 406 7.64 1.93 -15.12
N ILE A 407 6.75 2.59 -15.85
CA ILE A 407 5.29 2.40 -15.71
C ILE A 407 4.72 1.59 -16.87
N LYS A 408 4.06 0.46 -16.56
CA LYS A 408 3.23 -0.35 -17.47
C LYS A 408 2.03 0.47 -17.97
N ARG A 409 1.66 0.28 -19.24
CA ARG A 409 0.56 1.00 -19.89
C ARG A 409 -0.18 0.11 -20.87
N LYS A 410 -1.49 0.38 -21.02
CA LYS A 410 -2.37 -0.32 -21.96
C LYS A 410 -1.78 -0.43 -23.37
N ARG A 411 -2.04 -1.59 -23.98
CA ARG A 411 -1.65 -1.92 -25.34
C ARG A 411 -2.14 -0.90 -26.37
N ASP A 412 -1.30 -0.58 -27.33
CA ASP A 412 -1.65 0.23 -28.51
C ASP A 412 -2.62 -0.53 -29.45
N LYS A 413 -3.54 0.20 -30.10
CA LYS A 413 -4.54 -0.40 -31.02
C LYS A 413 -3.97 -0.79 -32.38
N GLU A 414 -2.97 -0.07 -32.88
CA GLU A 414 -2.47 -0.19 -34.25
C GLU A 414 -1.30 -1.18 -34.38
N TYR A 415 -0.36 -1.11 -33.44
CA TYR A 415 0.84 -1.94 -33.42
C TYR A 415 1.27 -2.20 -31.98
N ASN A 416 1.51 -3.47 -31.63
CA ASN A 416 1.66 -3.91 -30.24
C ASN A 416 2.74 -3.12 -29.48
N TYR A 417 2.32 -2.37 -28.45
CA TYR A 417 3.16 -1.56 -27.55
C TYR A 417 4.15 -0.57 -28.18
N LYS A 418 3.97 -0.18 -29.45
CA LYS A 418 4.92 0.70 -30.17
C LYS A 418 5.20 2.02 -29.47
N LYS A 419 4.16 2.71 -28.99
CA LYS A 419 4.29 4.00 -28.30
C LYS A 419 4.98 3.84 -26.97
N LEU A 420 4.62 2.78 -26.23
CA LEU A 420 5.23 2.49 -24.93
C LEU A 420 6.73 2.17 -25.09
N ARG A 421 7.11 1.29 -26.02
CA ARG A 421 8.52 0.95 -26.29
C ARG A 421 9.38 2.17 -26.59
N ARG A 422 8.88 3.10 -27.40
CA ARG A 422 9.58 4.37 -27.71
C ARG A 422 9.74 5.26 -26.49
N ASP A 423 8.70 5.38 -25.66
CA ASP A 423 8.76 6.16 -24.41
C ASP A 423 9.74 5.54 -23.41
N LEU A 424 9.70 4.22 -23.24
CA LEU A 424 10.62 3.46 -22.40
C LEU A 424 12.07 3.67 -22.83
N GLN A 425 12.36 3.52 -24.13
CA GLN A 425 13.69 3.71 -24.70
C GLN A 425 14.21 5.14 -24.47
N LYS A 426 13.38 6.15 -24.77
CA LYS A 426 13.72 7.57 -24.52
C LYS A 426 14.07 7.81 -23.05
N ARG A 427 13.28 7.28 -22.11
CA ARG A 427 13.55 7.44 -20.66
C ARG A 427 14.82 6.70 -20.24
N ALA A 428 15.07 5.50 -20.77
CA ALA A 428 16.29 4.75 -20.49
C ALA A 428 17.56 5.51 -20.93
N GLU A 429 17.54 6.10 -22.13
CA GLU A 429 18.64 6.92 -22.66
C GLU A 429 18.92 8.15 -21.78
N LEU A 430 17.87 8.80 -21.28
CA LEU A 430 17.99 9.92 -20.33
C LEU A 430 18.64 9.48 -19.02
N LEU A 431 18.27 8.31 -18.48
CA LEU A 431 18.88 7.76 -17.26
C LEU A 431 20.36 7.41 -17.46
N VAL A 432 20.73 6.83 -18.61
CA VAL A 432 22.13 6.56 -18.96
C VAL A 432 22.93 7.86 -19.01
N THR A 433 22.38 8.89 -19.65
CA THR A 433 23.03 10.22 -19.74
C THR A 433 23.22 10.84 -18.36
N LEU A 434 22.21 10.74 -17.48
CA LEU A 434 22.29 11.20 -16.08
C LEU A 434 23.38 10.47 -15.29
N ASN A 435 23.44 9.15 -15.43
CA ASN A 435 24.41 8.32 -14.72
C ASN A 435 25.85 8.58 -15.19
N ASN A 436 26.05 8.82 -16.50
CA ASN A 436 27.37 9.12 -17.06
C ASN A 436 27.88 10.54 -16.73
N ASN A 437 26.98 11.51 -16.62
CA ASN A 437 27.35 12.90 -16.31
C ASN A 437 27.65 13.13 -14.81
N SER A 438 27.38 12.15 -13.95
CA SER A 438 27.60 12.25 -12.51
C SER A 438 28.86 11.45 -12.11
N ASN A 439 29.72 12.04 -11.27
CA ASN A 439 30.92 11.36 -10.75
C ASN A 439 30.59 10.18 -9.81
N LYS A 440 29.31 9.96 -9.50
CA LYS A 440 28.78 8.85 -8.68
C LYS A 440 27.41 8.49 -9.24
N SER A 441 27.09 7.18 -9.30
CA SER A 441 25.75 6.75 -9.68
C SER A 441 24.72 7.32 -8.72
N LEU A 442 23.64 7.90 -9.26
CA LEU A 442 22.56 8.52 -8.50
C LEU A 442 21.36 7.56 -8.31
N ILE A 443 21.35 6.44 -9.04
CA ILE A 443 20.24 5.50 -9.13
C ILE A 443 20.79 4.12 -8.82
N ALA A 444 20.31 3.50 -7.75
CA ALA A 444 20.78 2.21 -7.29
C ALA A 444 20.20 1.05 -8.10
N GLY A 445 18.98 1.18 -8.64
CA GLY A 445 18.36 0.10 -9.40
C GLY A 445 17.25 0.55 -10.35
N ILE A 446 16.81 -0.39 -11.16
CA ILE A 446 15.73 -0.21 -12.15
C ILE A 446 14.55 -1.09 -11.74
N ASP A 447 13.34 -0.56 -11.87
CA ASP A 447 12.09 -1.25 -11.58
C ASP A 447 11.08 -1.06 -12.72
N ALA A 448 10.10 -1.96 -12.84
CA ALA A 448 8.92 -1.79 -13.66
C ALA A 448 7.66 -2.31 -12.95
N ALA A 449 6.62 -1.48 -12.89
CA ALA A 449 5.35 -1.83 -12.25
C ALA A 449 4.16 -1.06 -12.85
N ALA A 450 3.09 -0.90 -12.06
CA ALA A 450 1.72 -0.64 -12.48
C ALA A 450 1.02 -1.93 -13.00
N SER A 451 -0.15 -1.78 -13.62
CA SER A 451 -1.05 -2.89 -13.95
C SER A 451 -0.34 -4.01 -14.70
N GLU A 452 -0.31 -5.21 -14.11
CA GLU A 452 0.25 -6.40 -14.75
C GLU A 452 -0.57 -6.86 -15.95
N PHE A 453 -1.88 -6.56 -15.96
CA PHE A 453 -2.77 -6.84 -17.09
C PHE A 453 -2.48 -5.98 -18.32
N ASP A 454 -1.86 -4.82 -18.14
CA ASP A 454 -1.69 -3.85 -19.22
C ASP A 454 -0.48 -4.17 -20.11
N THR A 455 0.62 -4.66 -19.52
CA THR A 455 1.89 -4.83 -20.25
C THR A 455 2.68 -6.06 -19.79
N PRO A 456 3.00 -7.00 -20.70
CA PRO A 456 3.81 -8.17 -20.36
C PRO A 456 5.31 -7.84 -20.25
N PRO A 457 6.11 -8.69 -19.57
CA PRO A 457 7.55 -8.48 -19.36
C PRO A 457 8.37 -8.28 -20.63
N GLU A 458 8.02 -8.94 -21.73
CA GLU A 458 8.67 -8.80 -23.04
C GLU A 458 8.72 -7.34 -23.56
N VAL A 459 7.86 -6.46 -23.05
CA VAL A 459 7.87 -5.05 -23.45
C VAL A 459 9.05 -4.28 -22.87
N PHE A 460 9.49 -4.67 -21.68
CA PHE A 460 10.59 -4.03 -20.94
C PHE A 460 11.94 -4.70 -21.20
N ALA A 461 11.93 -5.95 -21.68
CA ALA A 461 13.14 -6.72 -21.92
C ALA A 461 14.24 -5.97 -22.72
N PRO A 462 13.93 -5.22 -23.80
CA PRO A 462 14.96 -4.44 -24.50
C PRO A 462 15.62 -3.37 -23.63
N ILE A 463 14.84 -2.60 -22.86
CA ILE A 463 15.40 -1.52 -22.03
C ILE A 463 16.15 -2.06 -20.81
N TYR A 464 15.75 -3.21 -20.24
CA TYR A 464 16.49 -3.86 -19.16
C TYR A 464 17.88 -4.28 -19.62
N LYS A 465 17.96 -4.95 -20.79
CA LYS A 465 19.24 -5.34 -21.42
C LYS A 465 20.10 -4.11 -21.76
N TYR A 466 19.49 -3.07 -22.32
CA TYR A 466 20.17 -1.82 -22.66
C TYR A 466 20.74 -1.12 -21.41
N LEU A 467 19.95 -0.97 -20.34
CA LEU A 467 20.40 -0.34 -19.09
C LEU A 467 21.52 -1.17 -18.45
N ARG A 468 21.40 -2.50 -18.43
CA ARG A 468 22.47 -3.37 -17.89
C ARG A 468 23.77 -3.22 -18.68
N PHE A 469 23.68 -3.20 -20.01
CA PHE A 469 24.83 -2.96 -20.88
C PHE A 469 25.51 -1.60 -20.60
N ASN A 470 24.73 -0.59 -20.20
CA ASN A 470 25.22 0.74 -19.82
C ASN A 470 25.57 0.88 -18.32
N GLY A 471 25.78 -0.22 -17.61
CA GLY A 471 26.40 -0.22 -16.27
C GLY A 471 25.44 -0.18 -15.09
N PHE A 472 24.13 -0.20 -15.30
CA PHE A 472 23.16 -0.45 -14.22
C PHE A 472 23.27 -1.91 -13.77
N ARG A 473 23.30 -2.15 -12.45
CA ARG A 473 23.60 -3.48 -11.88
C ARG A 473 22.38 -4.20 -11.34
N HIS A 474 21.50 -3.46 -10.68
CA HIS A 474 20.41 -4.01 -9.89
C HIS A 474 19.06 -3.75 -10.56
N PHE A 475 18.26 -4.80 -10.69
CA PHE A 475 16.97 -4.78 -11.34
C PHE A 475 15.93 -5.47 -10.47
N THR A 476 14.75 -4.89 -10.43
CA THR A 476 13.55 -5.50 -9.87
C THR A 476 12.41 -5.33 -10.86
N PHE A 477 11.36 -6.14 -10.77
CA PHE A 477 10.22 -6.08 -11.68
C PHE A 477 9.00 -6.69 -10.98
N HIS A 478 7.87 -5.98 -11.01
CA HIS A 478 6.63 -6.50 -10.44
C HIS A 478 6.04 -7.55 -11.38
N ALA A 479 5.99 -8.80 -10.92
CA ALA A 479 5.44 -9.91 -11.69
C ALA A 479 4.74 -10.92 -10.79
N GLY A 480 3.57 -11.36 -11.21
CA GLY A 480 2.79 -12.38 -10.53
C GLY A 480 2.08 -11.89 -9.27
N GLU A 481 1.89 -10.60 -9.09
CA GLU A 481 0.96 -10.03 -8.10
C GLU A 481 -0.49 -10.22 -8.57
N ASP A 482 -0.77 -9.75 -9.78
CA ASP A 482 -2.08 -9.77 -10.45
C ASP A 482 -2.03 -10.55 -11.75
N PHE A 483 -3.03 -11.40 -11.96
CA PHE A 483 -3.07 -12.32 -13.10
C PHE A 483 -4.49 -12.83 -13.36
N TYR A 484 -4.76 -13.24 -14.61
CA TYR A 484 -6.04 -13.85 -14.98
C TYR A 484 -6.16 -15.26 -14.42
N HIS A 485 -5.10 -16.05 -14.61
CA HIS A 485 -4.97 -17.42 -14.14
C HIS A 485 -3.66 -17.58 -13.37
N ILE A 486 -3.57 -18.52 -12.42
CA ILE A 486 -2.30 -18.81 -11.70
C ILE A 486 -1.16 -19.05 -12.69
N LEU A 487 -1.44 -19.74 -13.79
CA LEU A 487 -0.49 -19.95 -14.88
C LEU A 487 0.00 -18.65 -15.53
N SER A 488 -0.86 -17.64 -15.68
CA SER A 488 -0.47 -16.32 -16.20
C SER A 488 0.51 -15.62 -15.24
N GLY A 489 0.26 -15.71 -13.93
CA GLY A 489 1.18 -15.17 -12.91
C GLY A 489 2.52 -15.89 -12.90
N LEU A 490 2.53 -17.23 -12.99
CA LEU A 490 3.76 -18.02 -13.09
C LEU A 490 4.54 -17.70 -14.37
N ARG A 491 3.84 -17.56 -15.51
CA ARG A 491 4.44 -17.16 -16.78
C ARG A 491 5.06 -15.77 -16.68
N ALA A 492 4.36 -14.79 -16.10
CA ALA A 492 4.88 -13.44 -15.94
C ALA A 492 6.18 -13.42 -15.13
N ILE A 493 6.28 -14.18 -14.05
CA ILE A 493 7.51 -14.33 -13.26
C ILE A 493 8.62 -14.95 -14.11
N TYR A 494 8.32 -16.05 -14.81
CA TYR A 494 9.29 -16.74 -15.66
C TYR A 494 9.80 -15.87 -16.82
N GLU A 495 8.89 -15.25 -17.56
CA GLU A 495 9.20 -14.32 -18.65
C GLU A 495 10.03 -13.14 -18.15
N THR A 496 9.72 -12.60 -16.97
CA THR A 496 10.53 -11.53 -16.37
C THR A 496 11.98 -11.98 -16.16
N ILE A 497 12.19 -13.16 -15.56
CA ILE A 497 13.54 -13.69 -15.30
C ILE A 497 14.29 -13.93 -16.62
N VAL A 498 13.62 -14.56 -17.59
CA VAL A 498 14.25 -15.00 -18.84
C VAL A 498 14.39 -13.88 -19.86
N PHE A 499 13.33 -13.11 -20.12
CA PHE A 499 13.29 -12.09 -21.16
C PHE A 499 14.01 -10.82 -20.74
N CYS A 500 13.77 -10.32 -19.52
CA CYS A 500 14.48 -9.14 -19.00
C CYS A 500 15.91 -9.47 -18.55
N GLY A 501 16.27 -10.75 -18.49
CA GLY A 501 17.61 -11.21 -18.17
C GLY A 501 18.02 -10.85 -16.74
N LEU A 502 17.14 -11.16 -15.78
CA LEU A 502 17.46 -10.98 -14.36
C LEU A 502 18.59 -11.93 -13.95
N GLN A 503 19.48 -11.41 -13.10
CA GLN A 503 20.69 -12.03 -12.62
C GLN A 503 20.63 -12.27 -11.11
N ASN A 504 21.66 -12.87 -10.54
CA ASN A 504 21.73 -13.14 -9.11
C ASN A 504 21.65 -11.84 -8.29
N GLY A 505 20.76 -11.82 -7.30
CA GLY A 505 20.48 -10.64 -6.48
C GLY A 505 19.46 -9.67 -7.08
N ASP A 506 19.07 -9.81 -8.35
CA ASP A 506 17.90 -9.13 -8.88
C ASP A 506 16.62 -9.69 -8.26
N ARG A 507 15.54 -8.91 -8.32
CA ARG A 507 14.36 -9.16 -7.51
C ARG A 507 13.07 -9.23 -8.34
N ILE A 508 12.08 -9.93 -7.82
CA ILE A 508 10.70 -9.91 -8.33
C ILE A 508 9.82 -9.29 -7.26
N GLY A 509 9.11 -8.22 -7.62
CA GLY A 509 8.08 -7.60 -6.80
C GLY A 509 6.89 -8.53 -6.59
N HIS A 510 6.47 -8.71 -5.34
CA HIS A 510 5.32 -9.50 -4.86
C HIS A 510 5.43 -11.03 -5.05
N ALA A 511 5.58 -11.49 -6.31
CA ALA A 511 5.60 -12.90 -6.71
C ALA A 511 4.46 -13.77 -6.12
N CYS A 512 3.27 -13.18 -5.91
CA CYS A 512 2.16 -13.84 -5.21
C CYS A 512 1.78 -15.20 -5.85
N ALA A 513 1.73 -15.26 -7.18
CA ALA A 513 1.34 -16.45 -7.96
C ALA A 513 2.14 -17.70 -7.61
N VAL A 514 3.40 -17.57 -7.19
CA VAL A 514 4.28 -18.71 -6.90
C VAL A 514 4.12 -19.26 -5.48
N GLY A 515 3.23 -18.69 -4.67
CA GLY A 515 3.02 -19.13 -3.29
C GLY A 515 1.59 -19.09 -2.77
N ILE A 516 0.64 -18.51 -3.49
CA ILE A 516 -0.78 -18.53 -3.11
C ILE A 516 -1.30 -19.98 -3.07
N ASP A 517 -2.15 -20.29 -2.09
CA ASP A 517 -2.93 -21.53 -2.06
C ASP A 517 -4.00 -21.50 -3.16
N ILE A 518 -3.91 -22.43 -4.09
CA ILE A 518 -4.76 -22.45 -5.29
C ILE A 518 -6.23 -22.75 -4.93
N ASN A 519 -6.48 -23.55 -3.89
CA ASN A 519 -7.85 -23.81 -3.45
C ASN A 519 -8.50 -22.54 -2.88
N ASP A 520 -7.77 -21.80 -2.04
CA ASP A 520 -8.23 -20.50 -1.53
C ASP A 520 -8.47 -19.51 -2.66
N TRP A 521 -7.58 -19.47 -3.65
CA TRP A 521 -7.74 -18.62 -4.82
C TRP A 521 -9.02 -18.97 -5.60
N ILE A 522 -9.25 -20.24 -5.95
CA ILE A 522 -10.48 -20.69 -6.63
C ILE A 522 -11.72 -20.37 -5.80
N ARG A 523 -11.69 -20.58 -4.48
CA ARG A 523 -12.81 -20.22 -3.58
C ARG A 523 -13.13 -18.73 -3.60
N ASN A 524 -12.16 -17.87 -3.94
CA ASN A 524 -12.34 -16.43 -3.99
C ASN A 524 -12.86 -15.95 -5.34
N ILE A 525 -12.39 -16.55 -6.43
CA ILE A 525 -12.68 -16.08 -7.80
C ILE A 525 -13.77 -16.86 -8.53
N GLY A 526 -14.04 -18.10 -8.12
CA GLY A 526 -14.91 -19.05 -8.83
C GLY A 526 -14.13 -20.06 -9.68
N GLU A 527 -14.79 -21.10 -10.17
CA GLU A 527 -14.17 -22.19 -10.96
C GLU A 527 -13.92 -21.81 -12.43
N GLU A 528 -14.59 -20.77 -12.91
CA GLU A 528 -14.51 -20.29 -14.30
C GLU A 528 -14.12 -18.81 -14.32
N ILE A 529 -13.20 -18.46 -15.21
CA ILE A 529 -12.69 -17.09 -15.40
C ILE A 529 -12.87 -16.62 -16.83
N TYR A 530 -12.83 -15.31 -17.02
CA TYR A 530 -12.60 -14.70 -18.33
C TYR A 530 -11.12 -14.37 -18.49
N ILE A 531 -10.54 -14.81 -19.61
CA ILE A 531 -9.14 -14.56 -19.98
C ILE A 531 -9.05 -14.23 -21.47
N PRO A 532 -8.17 -13.32 -21.90
CA PRO A 532 -7.91 -13.13 -23.33
C PRO A 532 -7.37 -14.41 -23.97
N TYR A 533 -7.88 -14.79 -25.14
CA TYR A 533 -7.56 -16.08 -25.77
C TYR A 533 -6.06 -16.27 -25.99
N GLY A 534 -5.36 -15.22 -26.41
CA GLY A 534 -3.92 -15.23 -26.59
C GLY A 534 -3.15 -15.43 -25.28
N GLU A 535 -3.57 -14.77 -24.20
CA GLU A 535 -2.94 -14.95 -22.88
C GLU A 535 -3.09 -16.40 -22.40
N TYR A 536 -4.27 -17.00 -22.57
CA TYR A 536 -4.49 -18.41 -22.25
C TYR A 536 -3.57 -19.35 -23.05
N ILE A 537 -3.46 -19.15 -24.36
CA ILE A 537 -2.61 -19.99 -25.21
C ILE A 537 -1.12 -19.81 -24.88
N ASP A 538 -0.69 -18.59 -24.56
CA ASP A 538 0.68 -18.31 -24.12
C ASP A 538 0.97 -18.93 -22.73
N ASP A 539 -0.02 -18.98 -21.83
CA ASP A 539 0.10 -19.69 -20.55
C ASP A 539 0.36 -21.19 -20.76
N LEU A 540 -0.36 -21.83 -21.69
CA LEU A 540 -0.13 -23.24 -22.03
C LEU A 540 1.25 -23.45 -22.67
N LEU A 541 1.68 -22.52 -23.53
CA LEU A 541 3.01 -22.55 -24.14
C LEU A 541 4.11 -22.44 -23.07
N PHE A 542 3.95 -21.53 -22.11
CA PHE A 542 4.85 -21.44 -20.96
C PHE A 542 4.93 -22.75 -20.18
N VAL A 543 3.80 -23.36 -19.85
CA VAL A 543 3.78 -24.64 -19.11
C VAL A 543 4.53 -25.72 -19.89
N TYR A 544 4.28 -25.83 -21.20
CA TYR A 544 4.97 -26.77 -22.08
C TYR A 544 6.49 -26.55 -22.09
N ILE A 545 6.93 -25.30 -22.29
CA ILE A 545 8.35 -24.92 -22.31
C ILE A 545 9.00 -25.21 -20.95
N PHE A 546 8.35 -24.83 -19.86
CA PHE A 546 8.92 -24.95 -18.51
C PHE A 546 9.06 -26.41 -18.07
N ILE A 547 8.05 -27.26 -18.32
CA ILE A 547 8.13 -28.70 -18.08
C ILE A 547 9.28 -29.31 -18.86
N SER A 548 9.43 -28.93 -20.13
CA SER A 548 10.43 -29.50 -21.04
C SER A 548 11.85 -29.05 -20.68
N SER A 549 12.05 -27.76 -20.39
CA SER A 549 13.37 -27.16 -20.13
C SER A 549 13.91 -27.54 -18.75
N GLU A 550 13.08 -27.48 -17.70
CA GLU A 550 13.46 -27.86 -16.34
C GLU A 550 13.32 -29.36 -16.07
N LYS A 551 12.88 -30.14 -17.08
CA LYS A 551 12.71 -31.61 -17.02
C LYS A 551 11.83 -32.03 -15.84
N ILE A 552 10.64 -31.45 -15.75
CA ILE A 552 9.66 -31.73 -14.69
C ILE A 552 8.94 -33.06 -15.02
N THR A 553 9.60 -34.17 -14.71
CA THR A 553 9.17 -35.53 -15.08
C THR A 553 7.76 -35.88 -14.62
N GLU A 554 7.34 -35.35 -13.49
CA GLU A 554 6.04 -35.55 -12.86
C GLU A 554 4.88 -35.03 -13.73
N LEU A 555 5.16 -34.15 -14.69
CA LEU A 555 4.16 -33.49 -15.54
C LEU A 555 4.31 -33.85 -17.04
N PHE A 556 5.15 -34.83 -17.39
CA PHE A 556 5.40 -35.18 -18.80
C PHE A 556 4.17 -35.73 -19.53
N HIS A 557 3.19 -36.29 -18.81
CA HIS A 557 1.94 -36.77 -19.40
C HIS A 557 1.08 -35.66 -20.00
N LEU A 558 1.28 -34.40 -19.58
CA LEU A 558 0.51 -33.25 -20.10
C LEU A 558 0.99 -32.79 -21.48
N LEU A 559 2.24 -33.06 -21.85
CA LEU A 559 2.92 -32.43 -23.00
C LEU A 559 2.16 -32.63 -24.33
N SER A 560 1.68 -33.84 -24.62
CA SER A 560 0.97 -34.10 -25.87
C SER A 560 -0.36 -33.36 -25.97
N GLY A 561 -1.07 -33.20 -24.84
CA GLY A 561 -2.33 -32.45 -24.79
C GLY A 561 -2.09 -30.96 -25.01
N LEU A 562 -1.07 -30.41 -24.34
CA LEU A 562 -0.66 -29.01 -24.45
C LEU A 562 -0.26 -28.68 -25.90
N VAL A 563 0.60 -29.49 -26.53
CA VAL A 563 1.07 -29.23 -27.91
C VAL A 563 -0.11 -29.08 -28.89
N ASN A 564 -1.09 -29.97 -28.82
CA ASN A 564 -2.27 -29.91 -29.69
C ASN A 564 -3.08 -28.63 -29.48
N ARG A 565 -3.30 -28.23 -28.21
CA ARG A 565 -4.03 -27.00 -27.87
C ARG A 565 -3.28 -25.75 -28.31
N ILE A 566 -1.96 -25.69 -28.08
CA ILE A 566 -1.10 -24.57 -28.46
C ILE A 566 -1.11 -24.37 -29.98
N ILE A 567 -0.85 -25.44 -30.75
CA ILE A 567 -0.83 -25.37 -32.22
C ILE A 567 -2.19 -24.91 -32.75
N SER A 568 -3.28 -25.48 -32.24
CA SER A 568 -4.63 -25.06 -32.63
C SER A 568 -4.92 -23.60 -32.27
N GLY A 569 -4.49 -23.17 -31.07
CA GLY A 569 -4.63 -21.79 -30.62
C GLY A 569 -3.90 -20.79 -31.51
N TYR A 570 -2.62 -21.05 -31.82
CA TYR A 570 -1.83 -20.22 -32.73
C TYR A 570 -2.39 -20.22 -34.15
N GLN A 571 -2.90 -21.36 -34.65
CA GLN A 571 -3.59 -21.42 -35.93
C GLN A 571 -4.87 -20.57 -35.92
N ASN A 572 -5.63 -20.60 -34.82
CA ASN A 572 -6.86 -19.83 -34.70
C ASN A 572 -6.60 -18.33 -34.60
N ILE A 573 -5.61 -17.92 -33.81
CA ILE A 573 -5.27 -16.51 -33.61
C ILE A 573 -4.56 -15.97 -34.84
N PHE A 574 -3.41 -16.55 -35.20
CA PHE A 574 -2.53 -16.02 -36.23
C PHE A 574 -2.79 -16.57 -37.63
N LYS A 575 -3.73 -17.49 -37.83
CA LYS A 575 -4.04 -18.08 -39.16
C LYS A 575 -2.83 -18.70 -39.86
N ILE A 576 -1.95 -19.34 -39.08
CA ILE A 576 -0.72 -19.97 -39.56
C ILE A 576 -0.62 -21.41 -39.07
N ASN A 577 -0.16 -22.30 -39.94
CA ASN A 577 0.16 -23.68 -39.59
C ASN A 577 1.65 -23.76 -39.27
N ALA A 578 1.98 -23.75 -37.99
CA ALA A 578 3.35 -23.74 -37.49
C ALA A 578 3.62 -24.95 -36.60
N TYR A 579 4.86 -25.42 -36.58
CA TYR A 579 5.27 -26.45 -35.63
C TYR A 579 5.48 -25.86 -34.24
N ILE A 580 5.41 -26.68 -33.19
CA ILE A 580 5.63 -26.21 -31.82
C ILE A 580 6.98 -25.50 -31.67
N THR A 581 8.02 -25.97 -32.37
CA THR A 581 9.35 -25.35 -32.37
C THR A 581 9.37 -23.96 -33.00
N ASP A 582 8.55 -23.71 -34.02
CA ASP A 582 8.40 -22.38 -34.61
C ASP A 582 7.75 -21.42 -33.61
N ILE A 583 6.74 -21.92 -32.90
CA ILE A 583 5.98 -21.16 -31.89
C ILE A 583 6.88 -20.80 -30.69
N GLU A 584 7.66 -21.74 -30.17
CA GLU A 584 8.62 -21.51 -29.08
C GLU A 584 9.67 -20.45 -29.44
N GLN A 585 10.23 -20.54 -30.65
CA GLN A 585 11.21 -19.57 -31.15
C GLN A 585 10.57 -18.18 -31.30
N ALA A 586 9.37 -18.11 -31.88
CA ALA A 586 8.65 -16.86 -32.06
C ALA A 586 8.33 -16.20 -30.71
N TRP A 587 7.88 -16.97 -29.71
CA TRP A 587 7.62 -16.49 -28.36
C TRP A 587 8.88 -15.94 -27.70
N THR A 588 10.02 -16.65 -27.79
CA THR A 588 11.30 -16.20 -27.24
C THR A 588 11.79 -14.89 -27.86
N LEU A 589 11.58 -14.71 -29.17
CA LEU A 589 11.96 -13.51 -29.91
C LEU A 589 11.12 -12.27 -29.57
N ARG A 590 9.96 -12.42 -28.91
CA ARG A 590 9.16 -11.27 -28.43
C ARG A 590 9.90 -10.42 -27.39
N SER A 591 10.92 -10.99 -26.74
CA SER A 591 11.82 -10.28 -25.80
C SER A 591 12.78 -9.28 -26.47
N LYS A 592 12.81 -9.24 -27.81
CA LYS A 592 13.59 -8.27 -28.60
C LYS A 592 12.68 -7.17 -29.13
N ASP A 593 13.28 -6.03 -29.49
CA ASP A 593 12.53 -4.98 -30.16
C ASP A 593 12.14 -5.46 -31.57
N PRO A 594 10.84 -5.49 -31.91
CA PRO A 594 10.38 -5.96 -33.22
C PRO A 594 10.93 -5.13 -34.39
N ASP A 595 11.28 -3.85 -34.17
CA ASP A 595 11.87 -2.99 -35.20
C ASP A 595 13.37 -3.30 -35.43
N ASN A 596 14.03 -4.04 -34.53
CA ASN A 596 15.48 -4.36 -34.55
C ASN A 596 15.80 -5.86 -34.66
N LEU A 597 14.88 -6.67 -35.19
CA LEU A 597 15.14 -8.10 -35.42
C LEU A 597 16.07 -8.27 -36.64
N ASP A 598 17.34 -8.60 -36.40
CA ASP A 598 18.32 -8.85 -37.46
C ASP A 598 17.97 -10.09 -38.31
N GLU A 599 18.33 -10.09 -39.60
CA GLU A 599 18.22 -11.29 -40.45
C GLU A 599 18.99 -12.51 -39.88
N LYS A 600 20.01 -12.26 -39.05
CA LYS A 600 20.82 -13.29 -38.37
C LYS A 600 20.15 -13.85 -37.10
N ASP A 601 19.25 -13.11 -36.48
CA ASP A 601 18.55 -13.52 -35.26
C ASP A 601 17.43 -14.53 -35.53
N ALA A 602 16.94 -14.56 -36.76
CA ALA A 602 15.91 -15.47 -37.25
C ALA A 602 16.53 -16.50 -38.21
N SER A 603 17.48 -17.29 -37.73
CA SER A 603 18.04 -18.41 -38.50
C SER A 603 16.94 -19.43 -38.83
N PHE A 604 16.33 -19.24 -40.01
CA PHE A 604 15.54 -20.16 -40.83
C PHE A 604 14.24 -20.73 -40.24
N PHE A 605 13.10 -20.01 -40.37
CA PHE A 605 11.78 -20.52 -40.85
C PHE A 605 10.87 -19.32 -41.18
N ASP A 606 10.19 -19.32 -42.34
CA ASP A 606 9.23 -18.26 -42.73
C ASP A 606 8.11 -18.07 -41.68
N ASN A 607 7.72 -19.18 -41.02
CA ASN A 607 6.67 -19.18 -40.01
C ASN A 607 7.01 -18.35 -38.77
N VAL A 608 8.26 -18.38 -38.28
CA VAL A 608 8.67 -17.66 -37.06
C VAL A 608 8.53 -16.14 -37.27
N LYS A 609 9.07 -15.64 -38.38
CA LYS A 609 8.98 -14.22 -38.76
C LYS A 609 7.53 -13.80 -38.93
N GLU A 610 6.73 -14.64 -39.57
CA GLU A 610 5.32 -14.36 -39.81
C GLU A 610 4.51 -14.33 -38.50
N ILE A 611 4.75 -15.24 -37.55
CA ILE A 611 4.10 -15.21 -36.23
C ILE A 611 4.41 -13.89 -35.50
N ILE A 612 5.68 -13.48 -35.46
CA ILE A 612 6.08 -12.22 -34.79
C ILE A 612 5.44 -11.02 -35.50
N HIS A 613 5.45 -11.01 -36.83
CA HIS A 613 4.82 -9.96 -37.61
C HIS A 613 3.33 -9.83 -37.30
N ARG A 614 2.59 -10.95 -37.34
CA ARG A 614 1.15 -11.01 -37.03
C ARG A 614 0.87 -10.64 -35.59
N TYR A 615 1.65 -11.12 -34.62
CA TYR A 615 1.52 -10.76 -33.19
C TYR A 615 1.53 -9.24 -32.95
N ASN A 616 2.29 -8.50 -33.76
CA ASN A 616 2.39 -7.06 -33.63
C ASN A 616 1.32 -6.27 -34.42
N GLN A 617 0.47 -6.91 -35.23
CA GLN A 617 -0.50 -6.24 -36.10
C GLN A 617 -1.90 -6.14 -35.48
N SER A 618 -2.57 -5.00 -35.71
CA SER A 618 -3.92 -4.70 -35.20
C SER A 618 -5.00 -5.76 -35.46
N GLU A 619 -4.97 -6.45 -36.62
CA GLU A 619 -5.95 -7.50 -36.95
C GLU A 619 -5.87 -8.66 -35.97
N PHE A 620 -4.67 -9.16 -35.71
CA PHE A 620 -4.43 -10.30 -34.83
C PHE A 620 -4.46 -9.91 -33.35
N ILE A 621 -4.16 -8.65 -33.01
CA ILE A 621 -4.37 -8.14 -31.64
C ILE A 621 -5.83 -8.30 -31.21
N LYS A 622 -6.81 -8.10 -32.11
CA LYS A 622 -8.23 -8.28 -31.79
C LYS A 622 -8.58 -9.74 -31.50
N GLU A 623 -8.08 -10.68 -32.29
CA GLU A 623 -8.29 -12.12 -32.06
C GLU A 623 -7.56 -12.60 -30.78
N TYR A 624 -6.34 -12.13 -30.56
CA TYR A 624 -5.55 -12.42 -29.35
C TYR A 624 -6.25 -11.92 -28.08
N THR A 625 -6.80 -10.70 -28.12
CA THR A 625 -7.42 -10.06 -26.95
C THR A 625 -8.88 -10.47 -26.72
N LYS A 626 -9.44 -11.32 -27.60
CA LYS A 626 -10.82 -11.78 -27.49
C LYS A 626 -11.03 -12.55 -26.18
N PRO A 627 -11.99 -12.15 -25.33
CA PRO A 627 -12.24 -12.85 -24.08
C PRO A 627 -12.85 -14.22 -24.35
N ILE A 628 -12.32 -15.23 -23.67
CA ILE A 628 -12.89 -16.58 -23.60
C ILE A 628 -13.20 -16.91 -22.14
N LYS A 629 -14.12 -17.85 -21.94
CA LYS A 629 -14.42 -18.41 -20.63
C LYS A 629 -13.64 -19.70 -20.46
N GLN A 630 -12.87 -19.82 -19.38
CA GLN A 630 -11.98 -20.95 -19.12
C GLN A 630 -12.23 -21.51 -17.73
N ASN A 631 -12.35 -22.84 -17.61
CA ASN A 631 -12.33 -23.51 -16.31
C ASN A 631 -10.88 -23.63 -15.85
N ILE A 632 -10.63 -23.23 -14.61
CA ILE A 632 -9.28 -23.15 -14.01
C ILE A 632 -8.56 -24.50 -14.01
N THR A 633 -9.32 -25.57 -13.77
CA THR A 633 -8.78 -26.92 -13.61
C THR A 633 -8.91 -27.79 -14.87
N GLU A 634 -9.26 -27.19 -16.02
CA GLU A 634 -9.47 -27.95 -17.25
C GLU A 634 -8.18 -28.55 -17.80
N ASP A 635 -7.11 -27.75 -17.87
CA ASP A 635 -5.84 -28.17 -18.47
C ASP A 635 -4.89 -28.78 -17.44
N LEU A 636 -4.93 -28.28 -16.20
CA LEU A 636 -4.10 -28.75 -15.09
C LEU A 636 -4.93 -28.88 -13.82
N THR A 637 -4.69 -29.95 -13.08
CA THR A 637 -5.22 -30.12 -11.73
C THR A 637 -4.52 -29.19 -10.72
N LEU A 638 -5.12 -29.06 -9.54
CA LEU A 638 -4.56 -28.30 -8.42
C LEU A 638 -3.14 -28.76 -8.06
N ASP A 639 -2.94 -30.07 -7.94
CA ASP A 639 -1.64 -30.65 -7.57
C ASP A 639 -0.59 -30.38 -8.64
N GLU A 640 -0.96 -30.46 -9.92
CA GLU A 640 -0.05 -30.16 -11.03
C GLU A 640 0.36 -28.69 -11.06
N MET A 641 -0.58 -27.77 -10.78
CA MET A 641 -0.26 -26.35 -10.65
C MET A 641 0.62 -26.06 -9.41
N THR A 642 0.40 -26.74 -8.28
CA THR A 642 1.28 -26.62 -7.10
C THR A 642 2.69 -27.15 -7.39
N ILE A 643 2.83 -28.23 -8.17
CA ILE A 643 4.13 -28.69 -8.64
C ILE A 643 4.82 -27.61 -9.47
N LEU A 644 4.11 -26.93 -10.37
CA LEU A 644 4.67 -25.82 -11.15
C LEU A 644 5.14 -24.65 -10.27
N GLN A 645 4.35 -24.25 -9.26
CA GLN A 645 4.76 -23.23 -8.28
C GLN A 645 6.08 -23.62 -7.59
N GLN A 646 6.17 -24.85 -7.06
CA GLN A 646 7.36 -25.34 -6.37
C GLN A 646 8.59 -25.44 -7.28
N LYS A 647 8.40 -25.84 -8.54
CA LYS A 647 9.49 -25.91 -9.52
C LYS A 647 9.94 -24.52 -9.98
N LEU A 648 9.03 -23.54 -10.07
CA LEU A 648 9.40 -22.15 -10.35
C LEU A 648 10.14 -21.51 -9.17
N LEU A 649 9.74 -21.78 -7.92
CA LEU A 649 10.52 -21.40 -6.74
C LEU A 649 11.94 -21.98 -6.76
N LEU A 650 12.09 -23.26 -7.13
CA LEU A 650 13.40 -23.89 -7.31
C LEU A 650 14.21 -23.21 -8.43
N PHE A 651 13.58 -22.86 -9.54
CA PHE A 651 14.21 -22.13 -10.64
C PHE A 651 14.72 -20.75 -10.19
N MET A 652 13.90 -20.00 -9.46
CA MET A 652 14.29 -18.71 -8.84
C MET A 652 15.44 -18.88 -7.86
N HIS A 653 15.36 -19.89 -6.99
CA HIS A 653 16.40 -20.21 -6.01
C HIS A 653 17.75 -20.53 -6.67
N LYS A 654 17.77 -21.38 -7.70
CA LYS A 654 19.00 -21.73 -8.46
C LYS A 654 19.67 -20.51 -9.11
N LYS A 655 18.88 -19.49 -9.44
CA LYS A 655 19.34 -18.24 -10.06
C LYS A 655 19.61 -17.13 -9.05
N GLU A 656 19.40 -17.39 -7.76
CA GLU A 656 19.45 -16.38 -6.68
C GLU A 656 18.57 -15.15 -6.98
N ILE A 657 17.39 -15.37 -7.57
CA ILE A 657 16.37 -14.32 -7.72
C ILE A 657 15.67 -14.12 -6.39
N VAL A 658 15.60 -12.89 -5.92
CA VAL A 658 15.00 -12.53 -4.61
C VAL A 658 13.53 -12.19 -4.80
N ILE A 659 12.69 -12.52 -3.81
CA ILE A 659 11.30 -12.09 -3.77
C ILE A 659 11.17 -10.89 -2.84
N GLU A 660 10.63 -9.79 -3.34
CA GLU A 660 10.14 -8.69 -2.48
C GLU A 660 8.71 -9.03 -2.05
N SER A 661 8.47 -9.15 -0.75
CA SER A 661 7.14 -9.41 -0.19
C SER A 661 6.65 -8.21 0.60
N LEU A 662 5.44 -7.75 0.28
CA LEU A 662 4.85 -6.54 0.81
C LEU A 662 3.57 -6.93 1.53
N PRO A 663 3.63 -7.34 2.82
CA PRO A 663 2.54 -8.09 3.44
C PRO A 663 1.20 -7.37 3.38
N THR A 664 1.16 -6.11 3.83
CA THR A 664 -0.10 -5.36 3.88
C THR A 664 -0.63 -5.04 2.48
N SER A 665 0.24 -4.67 1.53
CA SER A 665 -0.14 -4.41 0.13
C SER A 665 -0.70 -5.68 -0.53
N ASN A 666 0.03 -6.79 -0.46
CA ASN A 666 -0.38 -8.07 -1.04
C ASN A 666 -1.74 -8.53 -0.51
N ILE A 667 -1.97 -8.35 0.79
CA ILE A 667 -3.23 -8.77 1.42
C ILE A 667 -4.41 -7.91 0.97
N ARG A 668 -4.19 -6.61 0.78
CA ARG A 668 -5.26 -5.65 0.47
C ARG A 668 -5.58 -5.57 -1.02
N ILE A 669 -4.55 -5.53 -1.87
CA ILE A 669 -4.72 -5.48 -3.33
C ILE A 669 -5.01 -6.87 -3.87
N GLY A 670 -4.23 -7.86 -3.45
CA GLY A 670 -4.22 -9.19 -4.04
C GLY A 670 -5.39 -10.06 -3.63
N TRP A 671 -5.29 -11.35 -3.95
CA TRP A 671 -6.38 -12.32 -3.85
C TRP A 671 -6.66 -12.84 -2.43
N HIS A 672 -6.19 -12.14 -1.41
CA HIS A 672 -6.24 -12.57 -0.03
C HIS A 672 -7.49 -12.02 0.67
N LYS A 673 -8.22 -12.88 1.39
CA LYS A 673 -9.32 -12.42 2.26
C LYS A 673 -8.85 -11.99 3.64
N SER A 674 -7.70 -12.51 4.07
CA SER A 674 -7.05 -12.17 5.33
C SER A 674 -5.58 -12.60 5.29
N LEU A 675 -4.83 -12.28 6.34
CA LEU A 675 -3.47 -12.80 6.56
C LEU A 675 -3.37 -14.33 6.43
N SER A 676 -4.46 -15.09 6.62
CA SER A 676 -4.43 -16.55 6.55
C SER A 676 -4.08 -17.12 5.18
N SER A 677 -4.41 -16.40 4.12
CA SER A 677 -4.08 -16.84 2.76
C SER A 677 -2.74 -16.26 2.28
N TYR A 678 -2.06 -15.45 3.10
CA TYR A 678 -0.82 -14.75 2.70
C TYR A 678 0.31 -15.75 2.39
N GLN A 679 0.88 -15.63 1.20
CA GLN A 679 1.79 -16.62 0.61
C GLN A 679 3.10 -16.80 1.37
N LEU A 680 3.53 -15.80 2.16
CA LEU A 680 4.74 -15.91 2.99
C LEU A 680 4.68 -17.12 3.91
N PHE A 681 3.51 -17.45 4.45
CA PHE A 681 3.34 -18.58 5.35
C PHE A 681 3.38 -19.93 4.60
N ASN A 682 2.96 -19.95 3.35
CA ASN A 682 3.12 -21.12 2.47
C ASN A 682 4.60 -21.34 2.14
N TRP A 683 5.34 -20.28 1.82
CA TRP A 683 6.79 -20.37 1.62
C TRP A 683 7.52 -20.84 2.88
N TYR A 684 7.14 -20.34 4.06
CA TYR A 684 7.69 -20.81 5.34
C TYR A 684 7.45 -22.31 5.55
N GLU A 685 6.22 -22.79 5.34
CA GLU A 685 5.88 -24.20 5.52
C GLU A 685 6.53 -25.11 4.44
N TRP A 686 6.61 -24.66 3.19
CA TRP A 686 7.32 -25.39 2.13
C TRP A 686 8.83 -25.45 2.42
N LYS A 687 9.44 -24.37 2.90
CA LYS A 687 10.84 -24.40 3.33
C LYS A 687 11.07 -25.46 4.40
N LYS A 688 10.20 -25.56 5.40
CA LYS A 688 10.27 -26.59 6.46
C LYS A 688 10.09 -28.01 5.92
N LYS A 689 9.35 -28.19 4.83
CA LYS A 689 9.21 -29.46 4.11
C LYS A 689 10.40 -29.79 3.20
N GLY A 690 11.41 -28.91 3.13
CA GLY A 690 12.63 -29.13 2.36
C GLY A 690 12.60 -28.60 0.93
N TYR A 691 11.58 -27.83 0.55
CA TYR A 691 11.55 -27.15 -0.75
C TYR A 691 12.54 -25.98 -0.76
N SER A 692 13.20 -25.78 -1.91
CA SER A 692 14.07 -24.63 -2.13
C SER A 692 13.26 -23.37 -2.35
N ILE A 693 13.30 -22.47 -1.38
CA ILE A 693 12.67 -21.15 -1.46
C ILE A 693 13.78 -20.11 -1.72
N PRO A 694 13.60 -19.17 -2.66
CA PRO A 694 14.51 -18.06 -2.85
C PRO A 694 14.57 -17.14 -1.61
N PRO A 695 15.59 -16.29 -1.48
CA PRO A 695 15.59 -15.25 -0.46
C PRO A 695 14.35 -14.37 -0.57
N ILE A 696 13.75 -14.05 0.58
CA ILE A 696 12.59 -13.16 0.68
C ILE A 696 13.01 -11.93 1.48
N VAL A 697 12.66 -10.75 0.97
CA VAL A 697 12.87 -9.44 1.61
C VAL A 697 11.52 -8.75 1.82
N ILE A 698 11.48 -7.80 2.76
CA ILE A 698 10.24 -7.10 3.14
C ILE A 698 10.27 -5.64 2.68
N GLY A 699 9.10 -5.11 2.33
CA GLY A 699 8.88 -3.68 2.10
C GLY A 699 7.45 -3.24 2.40
N THR A 700 7.20 -1.94 2.38
CA THR A 700 5.91 -1.34 2.81
C THR A 700 4.99 -0.88 1.68
N ASP A 701 5.51 -0.83 0.45
CA ASP A 701 4.83 -0.34 -0.75
C ASP A 701 4.45 1.16 -0.66
N ASP A 702 3.18 1.44 -0.38
CA ASP A 702 2.58 2.76 -0.19
C ASP A 702 2.09 2.91 1.27
N PRO A 703 2.99 3.16 2.24
CA PRO A 703 2.69 3.05 3.66
C PRO A 703 1.58 3.97 4.17
N GLY A 704 1.37 5.12 3.52
CA GLY A 704 0.28 6.04 3.84
C GLY A 704 -1.08 5.65 3.28
N ILE A 705 -1.12 4.87 2.19
CA ILE A 705 -2.35 4.28 1.63
C ILE A 705 -2.78 3.08 2.47
N PHE A 706 -1.81 2.27 2.92
CA PHE A 706 -2.05 1.07 3.71
C PHE A 706 -1.96 1.26 5.23
N GLN A 707 -1.69 2.48 5.70
CA GLN A 707 -1.58 2.83 7.12
C GLN A 707 -0.57 1.94 7.87
N ILE A 708 0.61 1.74 7.28
CA ILE A 708 1.65 0.83 7.78
C ILE A 708 3.03 1.52 7.80
N ASN A 709 4.00 0.88 8.44
CA ASN A 709 5.43 1.23 8.37
C ASN A 709 6.26 -0.06 8.46
N ILE A 710 7.58 0.00 8.21
CA ILE A 710 8.39 -1.21 8.10
C ILE A 710 8.45 -2.03 9.40
N TYR A 711 8.46 -1.38 10.58
CA TYR A 711 8.37 -2.10 11.85
C TYR A 711 7.03 -2.84 11.96
N ASN A 712 5.95 -2.16 11.57
CA ASN A 712 4.60 -2.70 11.62
C ASN A 712 4.39 -3.86 10.64
N GLU A 713 5.06 -3.91 9.49
CA GLU A 713 5.05 -5.09 8.61
C GLU A 713 5.65 -6.32 9.30
N TYR A 714 6.82 -6.17 9.93
CA TYR A 714 7.42 -7.25 10.72
C TYR A 714 6.58 -7.63 11.94
N ALA A 715 5.98 -6.65 12.63
CA ALA A 715 5.08 -6.90 13.74
C ALA A 715 3.82 -7.65 13.31
N LEU A 716 3.30 -7.38 12.10
CA LEU A 716 2.14 -8.07 11.54
C LEU A 716 2.43 -9.56 11.32
N ILE A 717 3.57 -9.85 10.70
CA ILE A 717 4.07 -11.22 10.51
C ILE A 717 4.26 -11.91 11.88
N TYR A 718 4.91 -11.22 12.83
CA TYR A 718 5.17 -11.74 14.17
C TYR A 718 3.88 -12.11 14.90
N CYS A 719 2.95 -11.14 15.03
CA CYS A 719 1.70 -11.32 15.76
C CYS A 719 0.83 -12.40 15.11
N TYR A 720 0.83 -12.50 13.78
CA TYR A 720 0.08 -13.55 13.09
C TYR A 720 0.63 -14.93 13.41
N MET A 721 1.94 -15.13 13.28
CA MET A 721 2.55 -16.43 13.55
C MET A 721 2.43 -16.84 15.04
N VAL A 722 2.55 -15.88 15.97
CA VAL A 722 2.45 -16.15 17.41
C VAL A 722 1.01 -16.40 17.85
N TYR A 723 0.05 -15.53 17.49
CA TYR A 723 -1.30 -15.60 18.05
C TYR A 723 -2.29 -16.39 17.19
N LYS A 724 -2.15 -16.39 15.86
CA LYS A 724 -3.07 -17.11 14.97
C LYS A 724 -2.55 -18.51 14.66
N LEU A 725 -1.27 -18.65 14.28
CA LEU A 725 -0.65 -19.96 14.03
C LEU A 725 -0.15 -20.67 15.30
N ARG A 726 -0.12 -19.98 16.45
CA ARG A 726 0.31 -20.52 17.76
C ARG A 726 1.72 -21.09 17.75
N LEU A 727 2.62 -20.49 16.95
CA LEU A 727 4.02 -20.87 16.90
C LEU A 727 4.80 -20.28 18.09
N SER A 728 5.94 -20.89 18.42
CA SER A 728 6.78 -20.40 19.52
C SER A 728 7.41 -19.05 19.14
N ARG A 729 7.48 -18.11 20.09
CA ARG A 729 8.08 -16.79 19.87
C ARG A 729 9.53 -16.87 19.37
N ILE A 730 10.27 -17.91 19.79
CA ILE A 730 11.66 -18.14 19.38
C ILE A 730 11.75 -18.58 17.91
N ASP A 731 10.88 -19.48 17.45
CA ASP A 731 10.86 -19.88 16.04
C ASP A 731 10.46 -18.71 15.14
N VAL A 732 9.45 -17.93 15.57
CA VAL A 732 8.97 -16.77 14.83
C VAL A 732 10.05 -15.69 14.71
N ILE A 733 10.73 -15.33 15.82
CA ILE A 733 11.79 -14.32 15.73
C ILE A 733 12.99 -14.80 14.91
N ASN A 734 13.29 -16.10 14.90
CA ASN A 734 14.35 -16.64 14.03
C ASN A 734 14.00 -16.50 12.55
N PHE A 735 12.73 -16.73 12.20
CA PHE A 735 12.25 -16.48 10.84
C PHE A 735 12.30 -14.99 10.47
N ILE A 736 11.89 -14.09 11.38
CA ILE A 736 11.98 -12.63 11.14
C ILE A 736 13.44 -12.18 10.98
N LYS A 737 14.36 -12.72 11.79
CA LYS A 737 15.80 -12.47 11.63
C LYS A 737 16.31 -12.91 10.27
N GLU A 738 15.82 -14.03 9.75
CA GLU A 738 16.16 -14.47 8.41
C GLU A 738 15.69 -13.47 7.35
N LEU A 739 14.43 -13.03 7.42
CA LEU A 739 13.87 -12.03 6.51
C LEU A 739 14.67 -10.73 6.54
N GLU A 740 14.98 -10.23 7.73
CA GLU A 740 15.76 -8.98 7.87
C GLU A 740 17.22 -9.16 7.42
N ASN A 741 17.85 -10.29 7.71
CA ASN A 741 19.20 -10.58 7.20
C ASN A 741 19.22 -10.67 5.67
N ASN A 742 18.17 -11.23 5.05
CA ASN A 742 18.01 -11.21 3.60
C ASN A 742 17.88 -9.77 3.11
N SER A 743 17.06 -8.95 3.76
CA SER A 743 16.89 -7.52 3.39
C SER A 743 18.21 -6.76 3.51
N GLU A 744 19.02 -7.01 4.55
CA GLU A 744 20.35 -6.39 4.66
C GLU A 744 21.32 -6.86 3.58
N THR A 745 21.23 -8.12 3.17
CA THR A 745 22.11 -8.76 2.18
C THR A 745 21.78 -8.32 0.75
N TYR A 746 20.49 -8.25 0.42
CA TYR A 746 19.98 -8.02 -0.95
C TYR A 746 19.46 -6.60 -1.21
N GLN A 747 19.76 -5.66 -0.31
CA GLN A 747 19.56 -4.23 -0.59
C GLN A 747 20.44 -3.76 -1.76
N PHE A 748 19.91 -2.89 -2.60
CA PHE A 748 20.63 -2.33 -3.73
C PHE A 748 21.57 -1.22 -3.28
N ARG A 749 22.89 -1.48 -3.38
CA ARG A 749 23.94 -0.51 -3.06
C ARG A 749 24.63 -0.01 -4.33
N ILE A 750 24.96 1.29 -4.35
CA ILE A 750 25.74 1.97 -5.39
C ILE A 750 27.23 1.67 -5.27
#